data_AF-A0ABC8LK29-F1
#
_entry.id   AF-A0ABC8LK29-F1
#
_cell.length_a   1.000
_cell.length_b   1.000
_cell.length_c   1.000
_cell.angle_alpha   90.00
_cell.angle_beta   90.00
_cell.angle_gamma   90.00
#
_symmetry.space_group_name_H-M   'P 1'
#
loop_
_entity.id
_entity.type
_entity.pdbx_description
1 polymer ?
#
loop_
_entity_poly.entity_id
_entity_poly.type
_entity_poly.pdbx_seq_one_letter_code
_entity_poly.pdbx_strand_id
1 'polypeptide(L)'
;MAALELHKPEIDEEEDESPVEEVRLTVSNEDDPSLPVWTFRMWFLGLLSCVLLSFLNTFFGYRTQPLMITMISVQVVTLPLGKLMARILPETKYRIGSWEFSFNPGPFNVKEHVLISMFANAGAGFGSGTAYAVGIVDIIMAFYKRKISFLASWILVITTQILGYGWAGIMRKLVVDPAQMWWPTSVLQVSLFRALHEKDKARMSRGKFFVIAFVCSFAWYIFPAYLFLTLSSISWVCWAFPKSITAQQIGSGMSGLGLGSFALDWSVIASYLGSPLVTPFFAIVNVIVGYVLIMYMVIPVSYYGMNVYEAHKFPIFSSDLFDSQGQLYNISTIVNDKFELDEGMYQQEGRVYLSTFFAITYGIGFAAIVSTLTHVALFNGKGIWQQIRASATAKVDIHTRLMKKYKDIPGWWFYSMLGVSLALSLVLCTVMKDEIQMPWWGLLLASFMALIFTVPVSIITATTNQTPGLNIITEYLMGVLLPGRPIANVVFKTYGYISMSQAISFLNDFKLGHYMKIPPRSMFLVQFIGTIIAGTVNISVAWYLLTSVENICQKELLPPNSPWTCPSDRVFFDASVIWGLVGPKRIFGRLGNYPALNWFFLGGLIGPVLVWLLQKAFPTRTWISQINLPVLLGATAAMPPATSVNFNCWIIVGVVFNYFVFKNYKKWWQRYNYVLSAALDAGLAFMGVLLYFSLTMNGISIGHWWGAEGENCPLASCPTAPGVQVEGSFFLSLQLTMMATETTGEISIVCNHCDRDIPAPNIDLHRVHCARNLEKCKICGDMVPKIHADEHFLTTHAPVPCSMCKETIEREVFDSHEGETCPKRIVTCEFCEFPLPAVDLPDHQEVCGNRTELCYQCNSYVRLRETYNHETKCPGSVLNNAESSRRNTRAAAQGDGNGRRRRDGDHVSNKRLFFTVAVTGIVVLMGSLFFQKKA
;
A
#
# COMPACT_ATOMS: atom_id res chain seq x y z
N MET A 1 69.34 19.37 45.86
CA MET A 1 68.45 18.83 44.82
C MET A 1 67.09 18.61 45.46
N ALA A 2 66.03 19.24 44.94
CA ALA A 2 64.65 18.95 45.29
C ALA A 2 63.83 19.37 44.07
N ALA A 3 63.12 18.43 43.44
CA ALA A 3 62.26 18.73 42.31
C ALA A 3 60.88 19.13 42.83
N LEU A 4 60.30 20.23 42.35
CA LEU A 4 58.87 20.43 42.48
C LEU A 4 58.18 19.51 41.48
N GLU A 5 57.45 18.52 41.99
CA GLU A 5 56.45 17.82 41.19
C GLU A 5 55.33 18.81 40.86
N LEU A 6 55.16 19.13 39.57
CA LEU A 6 53.93 19.79 39.13
C LEU A 6 52.77 18.83 39.38
N HIS A 7 51.89 19.17 40.32
CA HIS A 7 50.51 18.70 40.27
C HIS A 7 49.95 19.04 38.89
N LYS A 8 49.76 18.02 38.05
CA LYS A 8 48.73 18.12 37.01
C LYS A 8 47.40 18.38 37.74
N PRO A 9 46.56 19.31 37.27
CA PRO A 9 45.17 19.28 37.70
C PRO A 9 44.59 17.92 37.28
N GLU A 10 43.89 17.27 38.20
CA GLU A 10 42.98 16.18 37.83
C GLU A 10 41.91 16.82 36.93
N ILE A 11 41.92 16.44 35.65
CA ILE A 11 40.84 16.77 34.73
C ILE A 11 39.78 15.71 35.00
N ASP A 12 38.65 16.10 35.59
CA ASP A 12 37.54 15.19 35.89
C ASP A 12 37.18 14.37 34.64
N GLU A 13 37.37 13.05 34.69
CA GLU A 13 37.11 12.17 33.54
C GLU A 13 35.61 12.21 33.12
N GLU A 14 34.71 12.66 34.01
CA GLU A 14 33.30 12.92 33.71
C GLU A 14 33.05 14.16 32.82
N GLU A 15 34.01 15.07 32.61
CA GLU A 15 33.86 16.25 31.72
C GLU A 15 34.06 15.92 30.23
N ASP A 16 34.71 14.81 29.91
CA ASP A 16 34.98 14.38 28.54
C ASP A 16 33.94 13.37 28.00
N GLU A 17 32.91 13.02 28.77
CA GLU A 17 31.84 12.11 28.33
C GLU A 17 30.51 12.84 28.02
N SER A 18 29.79 12.37 26.99
CA SER A 18 28.45 12.89 26.67
C SER A 18 27.40 12.25 27.61
N PRO A 19 26.44 13.03 28.18
CA PRO A 19 25.53 12.54 29.23
C PRO A 19 24.46 11.54 28.76
N VAL A 20 24.38 11.22 27.47
CA VAL A 20 23.49 10.20 26.91
C VAL A 20 24.29 8.90 26.70
N GLU A 21 23.88 7.80 27.34
CA GLU A 21 24.67 6.55 27.33
C GLU A 21 24.88 6.02 25.91
N GLU A 22 23.83 6.05 25.09
CA GLU A 22 23.84 5.62 23.69
C GLU A 22 24.83 6.42 22.85
N VAL A 23 24.97 7.73 23.09
CA VAL A 23 25.92 8.61 22.38
C VAL A 23 27.35 8.31 22.82
N ARG A 24 27.62 8.30 24.14
CA ARG A 24 28.94 7.98 24.73
C ARG A 24 29.52 6.66 24.20
N LEU A 25 28.67 5.64 24.04
CA LEU A 25 29.11 4.32 23.60
C LEU A 25 29.37 4.22 22.08
N THR A 26 28.74 5.09 21.28
CA THR A 26 28.71 4.96 19.81
C THR A 26 29.49 6.04 19.08
N VAL A 27 29.65 7.24 19.63
CA VAL A 27 30.39 8.34 19.04
C VAL A 27 31.82 8.38 19.59
N SER A 28 32.83 8.67 18.75
CA SER A 28 34.21 8.87 19.23
C SER A 28 34.40 10.27 19.81
N ASN A 29 35.21 10.40 20.86
CA ASN A 29 35.63 11.69 21.41
C ASN A 29 36.84 12.31 20.67
N GLU A 30 37.42 11.59 19.71
CA GLU A 30 38.57 12.04 18.92
C GLU A 30 38.14 12.75 17.62
N ASP A 31 39.02 13.60 17.09
CA ASP A 31 38.87 14.28 15.81
C ASP A 31 40.21 14.72 15.20
N ASP A 32 40.35 14.52 13.88
CA ASP A 32 41.46 15.03 13.06
C ASP A 32 40.94 16.10 12.08
N PRO A 33 41.24 17.40 12.31
CA PRO A 33 40.89 18.48 11.40
C PRO A 33 41.70 18.57 10.10
N SER A 34 42.78 17.78 9.95
CA SER A 34 43.65 17.82 8.77
C SER A 34 43.13 16.98 7.59
N LEU A 35 42.22 16.03 7.84
CA LEU A 35 41.70 15.11 6.82
C LEU A 35 41.03 15.86 5.64
N PRO A 36 41.34 15.50 4.37
CA PRO A 36 40.77 16.17 3.21
C PRO A 36 39.28 15.83 3.04
N VAL A 37 38.46 16.89 2.95
CA VAL A 37 36.99 16.79 2.84
C VAL A 37 36.50 17.07 1.42
N TRP A 38 37.11 18.05 0.74
CA TRP A 38 36.79 18.42 -0.64
C TRP A 38 37.66 17.64 -1.63
N THR A 39 37.24 16.44 -1.99
CA THR A 39 37.96 15.58 -2.96
C THR A 39 37.15 15.33 -4.22
N PHE A 40 37.81 15.02 -5.33
CA PHE A 40 37.13 14.61 -6.56
C PHE A 40 36.24 13.37 -6.34
N ARG A 41 36.72 12.40 -5.55
CA ARG A 41 35.98 11.18 -5.17
C ARG A 41 34.67 11.51 -4.47
N MET A 42 34.69 12.45 -3.52
CA MET A 42 33.53 12.87 -2.75
C MET A 42 32.45 13.47 -3.66
N TRP A 43 32.81 14.38 -4.56
CA TRP A 43 31.89 14.95 -5.54
C TRP A 43 31.37 13.90 -6.53
N PHE A 44 32.26 13.12 -7.15
CA PHE A 44 31.87 12.15 -8.19
C PHE A 44 30.93 11.06 -7.64
N LEU A 45 31.33 10.37 -6.56
CA LEU A 45 30.51 9.33 -5.95
C LEU A 45 29.25 9.89 -5.31
N GLY A 46 29.32 11.09 -4.71
CA GLY A 46 28.18 11.77 -4.11
C GLY A 46 27.10 12.12 -5.15
N LEU A 47 27.46 12.90 -6.17
CA LEU A 47 26.54 13.33 -7.22
C LEU A 47 25.91 12.14 -7.97
N LEU A 48 26.73 11.12 -8.31
CA LEU A 48 26.23 9.88 -8.94
C LEU A 48 25.23 9.15 -8.03
N SER A 49 25.52 9.04 -6.74
CA SER A 49 24.63 8.38 -5.77
C SER A 49 23.33 9.16 -5.57
N CYS A 50 23.40 10.49 -5.54
CA CYS A 50 22.23 11.37 -5.46
C CYS A 50 21.28 11.13 -6.65
N VAL A 51 21.81 11.19 -7.88
CA VAL A 51 21.01 10.97 -9.11
C VAL A 51 20.42 9.56 -9.14
N LEU A 52 21.22 8.53 -8.80
CA LEU A 52 20.78 7.14 -8.85
C LEU A 52 19.67 6.83 -7.84
N LEU A 53 19.79 7.28 -6.58
CA LEU A 53 18.74 7.07 -5.57
C LEU A 53 17.46 7.90 -5.88
N SER A 54 17.61 9.11 -6.42
CA SER A 54 16.46 9.94 -6.84
C SER A 54 15.67 9.26 -7.95
N PHE A 55 16.38 8.74 -8.96
CA PHE A 55 15.80 7.98 -10.06
C PHE A 55 15.11 6.71 -9.56
N LEU A 56 15.81 5.86 -8.81
CA LEU A 56 15.28 4.57 -8.37
C LEU A 56 14.07 4.73 -7.44
N ASN A 57 14.15 5.59 -6.41
CA ASN A 57 13.03 5.79 -5.48
C ASN A 57 11.80 6.38 -6.18
N THR A 58 11.98 7.37 -7.07
CA THR A 58 10.85 7.91 -7.85
C THR A 58 10.25 6.86 -8.78
N PHE A 59 11.08 6.12 -9.52
CA PHE A 59 10.63 5.07 -10.43
C PHE A 59 9.90 3.93 -9.71
N PHE A 60 10.36 3.54 -8.52
CA PHE A 60 9.70 2.53 -7.69
C PHE A 60 8.42 3.04 -7.00
N GLY A 61 8.28 4.35 -6.76
CA GLY A 61 7.10 4.94 -6.09
C GLY A 61 5.77 4.64 -6.81
N TYR A 62 5.75 4.68 -8.15
CA TYR A 62 4.57 4.37 -8.97
C TYR A 62 4.19 2.87 -8.97
N ARG A 63 5.04 1.99 -8.42
CA ARG A 63 4.86 0.54 -8.51
C ARG A 63 3.89 0.03 -7.43
N THR A 64 3.15 -1.04 -7.74
CA THR A 64 2.22 -1.71 -6.81
C THR A 64 2.87 -2.15 -5.50
N GLN A 65 4.17 -2.48 -5.54
CA GLN A 65 5.02 -2.73 -4.37
C GLN A 65 6.23 -1.78 -4.47
N PRO A 66 6.19 -0.59 -3.83
CA PRO A 66 7.27 0.39 -3.94
C PRO A 66 8.49 -0.02 -3.10
N LEU A 67 9.65 -0.14 -3.73
CA LEU A 67 10.93 -0.40 -3.07
C LEU A 67 11.61 0.91 -2.67
N MET A 68 11.94 1.04 -1.39
CA MET A 68 12.56 2.24 -0.80
C MET A 68 14.06 2.00 -0.52
N ILE A 69 14.92 2.78 -1.15
CA ILE A 69 16.39 2.64 -1.08
C ILE A 69 16.97 3.85 -0.33
N THR A 70 17.51 3.60 0.86
CA THR A 70 18.09 4.62 1.75
C THR A 70 19.59 4.83 1.50
N MET A 71 20.18 5.87 2.11
CA MET A 71 21.63 6.13 2.03
C MET A 71 22.53 5.01 2.58
N ILE A 72 21.98 4.04 3.33
CA ILE A 72 22.74 2.91 3.89
C ILE A 72 23.36 2.07 2.77
N SER A 73 22.64 1.81 1.68
CA SER A 73 23.15 1.06 0.52
C SER A 73 24.37 1.75 -0.11
N VAL A 74 24.36 3.08 -0.15
CA VAL A 74 25.48 3.88 -0.67
C VAL A 74 26.68 3.85 0.27
N GLN A 75 26.49 3.86 1.59
CA GLN A 75 27.58 3.67 2.56
C GLN A 75 28.28 2.30 2.43
N VAL A 76 27.54 1.27 2.03
CA VAL A 76 28.13 -0.06 1.79
C VAL A 76 28.94 -0.08 0.49
N VAL A 77 28.40 0.47 -0.60
CA VAL A 77 29.03 0.43 -1.94
C VAL A 77 30.15 1.45 -2.13
N THR A 78 30.06 2.65 -1.53
CA THR A 78 31.06 3.71 -1.76
C THR A 78 32.33 3.52 -0.93
N LEU A 79 32.34 2.65 0.07
CA LEU A 79 33.56 2.24 0.77
C LEU A 79 34.56 1.47 -0.13
N PRO A 80 34.21 0.35 -0.82
CA PRO A 80 35.13 -0.30 -1.74
C PRO A 80 35.43 0.56 -2.96
N LEU A 81 34.45 1.29 -3.52
CA LEU A 81 34.69 2.19 -4.66
C LEU A 81 35.63 3.35 -4.29
N GLY A 82 35.46 3.99 -3.14
CA GLY A 82 36.34 5.05 -2.65
C GLY A 82 37.77 4.54 -2.41
N LYS A 83 37.91 3.34 -1.83
CA LYS A 83 39.22 2.67 -1.65
C LYS A 83 39.85 2.24 -2.98
N LEU A 84 39.06 1.92 -4.01
CA LEU A 84 39.54 1.61 -5.36
C LEU A 84 39.99 2.89 -6.09
N MET A 85 39.18 3.96 -6.06
CA MET A 85 39.54 5.27 -6.62
C MET A 85 40.79 5.85 -5.95
N ALA A 86 40.97 5.67 -4.63
CA ALA A 86 42.18 6.08 -3.92
C ALA A 86 43.44 5.24 -4.23
N ARG A 87 43.32 4.16 -5.01
CA ARG A 87 44.44 3.36 -5.55
C ARG A 87 44.70 3.61 -7.03
N ILE A 88 43.69 4.02 -7.80
CA ILE A 88 43.77 4.18 -9.25
C ILE A 88 43.97 5.65 -9.67
N LEU A 89 43.39 6.62 -8.95
CA LEU A 89 43.50 8.03 -9.33
C LEU A 89 44.91 8.58 -9.08
N PRO A 90 45.42 9.43 -9.99
CA PRO A 90 46.76 10.01 -9.85
C PRO A 90 46.82 10.99 -8.68
N GLU A 91 47.87 10.87 -7.88
CA GLU A 91 48.21 11.81 -6.80
C GLU A 91 48.75 13.15 -7.33
N THR A 92 49.10 13.19 -8.63
CA THR A 92 49.58 14.37 -9.37
C THR A 92 48.83 15.64 -9.01
N LYS A 93 49.60 16.68 -8.65
CA LYS A 93 49.07 17.99 -8.32
C LYS A 93 49.00 18.87 -9.57
N TYR A 94 47.81 19.41 -9.82
CA TYR A 94 47.52 20.35 -10.89
C TYR A 94 47.39 21.75 -10.30
N ARG A 95 47.98 22.75 -10.97
CA ARG A 95 47.86 24.16 -10.59
C ARG A 95 47.12 24.92 -11.67
N ILE A 96 46.02 25.58 -11.30
CA ILE A 96 45.27 26.50 -12.16
C ILE A 96 45.26 27.86 -11.47
N GLY A 97 46.10 28.78 -11.97
CA GLY A 97 46.38 30.05 -11.28
C GLY A 97 46.92 29.81 -9.86
N SER A 98 46.27 30.40 -8.86
CA SER A 98 46.61 30.24 -7.44
C SER A 98 46.04 28.99 -6.79
N TRP A 99 45.30 28.13 -7.50
CA TRP A 99 44.62 26.97 -6.95
C TRP A 99 45.40 25.68 -7.27
N GLU A 100 45.84 24.98 -6.22
CA GLU A 100 46.49 23.66 -6.31
C GLU A 100 45.50 22.57 -5.90
N PHE A 101 45.27 21.58 -6.77
CA PHE A 101 44.37 20.45 -6.50
C PHE A 101 44.97 19.12 -7.00
N SER A 102 44.46 18.00 -6.49
CA SER A 102 44.82 16.64 -6.94
C SER A 102 43.56 15.77 -7.00
N PHE A 103 43.51 14.84 -7.95
CA PHE A 103 42.44 13.84 -8.02
C PHE A 103 42.52 12.82 -6.88
N ASN A 104 43.72 12.60 -6.33
CA ASN A 104 43.97 11.72 -5.19
C ASN A 104 44.80 12.44 -4.11
N PRO A 105 44.18 13.23 -3.22
CA PRO A 105 44.88 13.98 -2.16
C PRO A 105 45.27 13.11 -0.95
N GLY A 106 45.24 11.78 -1.07
CA GLY A 106 45.50 10.83 0.03
C GLY A 106 44.43 9.73 0.14
N PRO A 107 44.56 8.82 1.13
CA PRO A 107 43.68 7.66 1.28
C PRO A 107 42.22 8.05 1.55
N PHE A 108 41.29 7.21 1.07
CA PHE A 108 39.85 7.43 1.24
C PHE A 108 39.46 7.43 2.73
N ASN A 109 39.01 8.58 3.24
CA ASN A 109 38.77 8.80 4.66
C ASN A 109 37.28 8.88 5.02
N VAL A 110 36.98 8.85 6.32
CA VAL A 110 35.59 8.82 6.81
C VAL A 110 34.81 10.11 6.50
N LYS A 111 35.47 11.27 6.41
CA LYS A 111 34.81 12.56 6.16
C LYS A 111 34.38 12.71 4.69
N GLU A 112 35.17 12.19 3.75
CA GLU A 112 34.72 11.99 2.35
C GLU A 112 33.48 11.09 2.32
N HIS A 113 33.51 9.97 3.05
CA HIS A 113 32.45 8.96 3.03
C HIS A 113 31.12 9.49 3.60
N VAL A 114 31.16 10.28 4.67
CA VAL A 114 29.95 10.93 5.23
C VAL A 114 29.34 11.89 4.21
N LEU A 115 30.12 12.74 3.53
CA LEU A 115 29.57 13.67 2.53
C LEU A 115 28.98 12.97 1.30
N ILE A 116 29.61 11.90 0.79
CA ILE A 116 29.01 11.04 -0.25
C ILE A 116 27.64 10.53 0.19
N SER A 117 27.51 10.17 1.48
CA SER A 117 26.27 9.66 2.07
C SER A 117 25.21 10.75 2.27
N MET A 118 25.59 12.01 2.48
CA MET A 118 24.65 13.14 2.55
C MET A 118 24.06 13.48 1.18
N PHE A 119 24.84 13.39 0.11
CA PHE A 119 24.31 13.42 -1.26
C PHE A 119 23.30 12.28 -1.51
N ALA A 120 23.64 11.05 -1.07
CA ALA A 120 22.71 9.92 -1.14
C ALA A 120 21.45 10.13 -0.29
N ASN A 121 21.55 10.76 0.88
CA ASN A 121 20.40 11.03 1.75
C ASN A 121 19.41 12.00 1.08
N ALA A 122 19.92 13.08 0.48
CA ALA A 122 19.11 14.00 -0.32
C ALA A 122 18.42 13.27 -1.50
N GLY A 123 19.14 12.37 -2.18
CA GLY A 123 18.59 11.52 -3.25
C GLY A 123 17.57 10.47 -2.79
N ALA A 124 17.58 10.08 -1.50
CA ALA A 124 16.58 9.21 -0.89
C ALA A 124 15.44 9.98 -0.20
N GLY A 125 15.28 11.29 -0.50
CA GLY A 125 14.27 12.12 0.15
C GLY A 125 14.44 12.21 1.68
N PHE A 126 15.68 12.10 2.17
CA PHE A 126 16.01 11.98 3.59
C PHE A 126 15.36 10.76 4.28
N GLY A 127 15.13 9.70 3.52
CA GLY A 127 14.42 8.49 3.94
C GLY A 127 12.97 8.42 3.48
N SER A 128 12.37 9.51 2.97
CA SER A 128 11.00 9.52 2.45
C SER A 128 10.89 9.11 0.97
N GLY A 129 11.99 8.73 0.31
CA GLY A 129 12.00 8.31 -1.09
C GLY A 129 11.76 9.47 -2.04
N THR A 130 10.63 9.44 -2.75
CA THR A 130 10.21 10.48 -3.71
C THR A 130 9.97 11.82 -3.00
N ALA A 131 10.20 12.92 -3.72
CA ALA A 131 9.82 14.26 -3.23
C ALA A 131 8.29 14.38 -3.20
N TYR A 132 7.69 14.50 -2.00
CA TYR A 132 6.23 14.49 -1.78
C TYR A 132 5.43 15.50 -2.62
N ALA A 133 6.05 16.62 -3.03
CA ALA A 133 5.45 17.60 -3.94
C ALA A 133 5.17 17.06 -5.36
N VAL A 134 5.82 15.96 -5.77
CA VAL A 134 5.56 15.26 -7.04
C VAL A 134 4.14 14.68 -7.05
N GLY A 135 3.63 14.19 -5.92
CA GLY A 135 2.25 13.70 -5.78
C GLY A 135 1.17 14.73 -6.14
N ILE A 136 1.48 16.04 -6.09
CA ILE A 136 0.57 17.10 -6.59
C ILE A 136 0.47 17.04 -8.12
N VAL A 137 1.59 16.81 -8.80
CA VAL A 137 1.68 16.65 -10.26
C VAL A 137 0.98 15.35 -10.68
N ASP A 138 1.19 14.27 -9.93
CA ASP A 138 0.56 12.96 -10.18
C ASP A 138 -0.97 13.04 -10.08
N ILE A 139 -1.53 13.66 -9.04
CA ILE A 139 -2.99 13.79 -8.94
C ILE A 139 -3.55 14.75 -10.00
N ILE A 140 -2.82 15.78 -10.40
CA ILE A 140 -3.25 16.67 -11.49
C ILE A 140 -3.30 15.91 -12.82
N MET A 141 -2.25 15.15 -13.15
CA MET A 141 -2.10 14.52 -14.47
C MET A 141 -2.80 13.16 -14.59
N ALA A 142 -2.65 12.25 -13.62
CA ALA A 142 -3.18 10.88 -13.71
C ALA A 142 -4.61 10.74 -13.18
N PHE A 143 -4.95 11.43 -12.08
CA PHE A 143 -6.25 11.28 -11.40
C PHE A 143 -7.29 12.30 -11.86
N TYR A 144 -6.98 13.60 -11.81
CA TYR A 144 -7.84 14.69 -12.31
C TYR A 144 -7.76 14.88 -13.83
N LYS A 145 -6.82 14.20 -14.52
CA LYS A 145 -6.66 14.16 -15.99
C LYS A 145 -6.43 15.53 -16.64
N ARG A 146 -5.59 16.38 -16.01
CA ARG A 146 -5.34 17.77 -16.44
C ARG A 146 -3.87 18.06 -16.72
N LYS A 147 -3.61 19.27 -17.21
CA LYS A 147 -2.27 19.74 -17.58
C LYS A 147 -1.77 20.75 -16.56
N ILE A 148 -0.56 20.51 -16.08
CA ILE A 148 0.32 21.45 -15.38
C ILE A 148 1.60 21.57 -16.21
N SER A 149 2.31 22.69 -16.14
CA SER A 149 3.58 22.90 -16.83
C SER A 149 4.75 22.27 -16.06
N PHE A 150 5.77 21.79 -16.79
CA PHE A 150 6.99 21.26 -16.16
C PHE A 150 7.69 22.33 -15.32
N LEU A 151 7.61 23.62 -15.71
CA LEU A 151 8.21 24.72 -14.96
C LEU A 151 7.49 24.98 -13.63
N ALA A 152 6.15 24.99 -13.60
CA ALA A 152 5.39 25.07 -12.35
C ALA A 152 5.73 23.90 -11.42
N SER A 153 5.74 22.69 -11.97
CA SER A 153 6.07 21.45 -11.25
C SER A 153 7.49 21.46 -10.67
N TRP A 154 8.48 21.91 -11.44
CA TRP A 154 9.88 22.02 -10.99
C TRP A 154 10.05 23.08 -9.90
N ILE A 155 9.46 24.28 -10.05
CA ILE A 155 9.50 25.32 -9.02
C ILE A 155 8.80 24.85 -7.74
N LEU A 156 7.64 24.17 -7.85
CA LEU A 156 6.91 23.59 -6.71
C LEU A 156 7.77 22.58 -5.94
N VAL A 157 8.38 21.61 -6.65
CA VAL A 157 9.22 20.57 -6.04
C VAL A 157 10.50 21.15 -5.43
N ILE A 158 11.18 22.08 -6.11
CA ILE A 158 12.44 22.67 -5.61
C ILE A 158 12.19 23.59 -4.41
N THR A 159 11.15 24.43 -4.45
CA THR A 159 10.91 25.40 -3.37
C THR A 159 10.45 24.72 -2.08
N THR A 160 9.46 23.81 -2.15
CA THR A 160 8.94 23.08 -0.98
C THR A 160 10.02 22.33 -0.20
N GLN A 161 11.00 21.74 -0.92
CA GLN A 161 12.11 21.00 -0.33
C GLN A 161 13.17 21.91 0.32
N ILE A 162 13.43 23.10 -0.24
CA ILE A 162 14.51 24.00 0.22
C ILE A 162 14.05 24.99 1.29
N LEU A 163 12.78 25.40 1.27
CA LEU A 163 12.21 26.44 2.16
C LEU A 163 12.49 26.15 3.65
N GLY A 164 12.38 24.87 4.04
CA GLY A 164 12.61 24.39 5.40
C GLY A 164 14.02 24.65 5.94
N TYR A 165 15.04 24.51 5.08
CA TYR A 165 16.43 24.74 5.49
C TYR A 165 16.67 26.19 5.95
N GLY A 166 15.85 27.13 5.44
CA GLY A 166 15.90 28.55 5.78
C GLY A 166 15.69 28.84 7.26
N TRP A 167 14.68 28.22 7.89
CA TRP A 167 14.47 28.35 9.35
C TRP A 167 15.18 27.27 10.17
N ALA A 168 15.54 26.13 9.57
CA ALA A 168 16.38 25.12 10.24
C ALA A 168 17.70 25.73 10.77
N GLY A 169 18.31 26.65 10.03
CA GLY A 169 19.51 27.38 10.48
C GLY A 169 19.32 28.22 11.75
N ILE A 170 18.12 28.77 11.96
CA ILE A 170 17.75 29.51 13.17
C ILE A 170 17.63 28.53 14.36
N MET A 171 17.04 27.35 14.11
CA MET A 171 16.72 26.35 15.14
C MET A 171 17.91 25.45 15.50
N ARG A 172 18.96 25.38 14.66
CA ARG A 172 20.14 24.52 14.86
C ARG A 172 20.73 24.57 16.27
N LYS A 173 20.89 25.76 16.86
CA LYS A 173 21.43 25.93 18.22
C LYS A 173 20.55 25.34 19.34
N LEU A 174 19.26 25.12 19.07
CA LEU A 174 18.29 24.58 20.02
C LEU A 174 18.18 23.04 19.96
N VAL A 175 18.57 22.41 18.84
CA VAL A 175 18.30 20.98 18.59
C VAL A 175 19.53 20.17 18.15
N VAL A 176 20.61 20.81 17.71
CA VAL A 176 21.88 20.13 17.32
C VAL A 176 22.92 20.26 18.44
N ASP A 177 23.12 21.46 18.98
CA ASP A 177 24.13 21.72 20.01
C ASP A 177 23.87 21.03 21.37
N PRO A 178 22.64 20.95 21.93
CA PRO A 178 22.45 20.29 23.24
C PRO A 178 22.58 18.77 23.18
N ALA A 179 23.30 18.19 24.15
CA ALA A 179 23.49 16.73 24.28
C ALA A 179 22.18 15.95 24.45
N GLN A 180 21.19 16.52 25.16
CA GLN A 180 19.88 15.89 25.39
C GLN A 180 19.10 15.62 24.10
N MET A 181 19.33 16.40 23.04
CA MET A 181 18.75 16.20 21.72
C MET A 181 19.69 15.30 20.92
N TRP A 182 19.56 13.98 21.09
CA TRP A 182 20.60 13.02 20.71
C TRP A 182 20.39 12.33 19.36
N TRP A 183 19.19 12.39 18.80
CA TRP A 183 18.83 11.91 17.45
C TRP A 183 19.19 10.43 17.21
N PRO A 184 18.34 9.47 17.62
CA PRO A 184 18.68 8.04 17.60
C PRO A 184 19.04 7.50 16.20
N THR A 185 18.36 7.97 15.16
CA THR A 185 18.70 7.64 13.77
C THR A 185 20.11 8.09 13.35
N SER A 186 20.61 9.23 13.84
CA SER A 186 22.01 9.64 13.61
C SER A 186 23.02 8.69 14.25
N VAL A 187 22.71 8.16 15.45
CA VAL A 187 23.57 7.21 16.16
C VAL A 187 23.76 5.90 15.37
N LEU A 188 22.73 5.39 14.69
CA LEU A 188 22.87 4.23 13.80
C LEU A 188 23.87 4.51 12.67
N GLN A 189 23.79 5.68 12.02
CA GLN A 189 24.70 6.04 10.92
C GLN A 189 26.15 6.13 11.40
N VAL A 190 26.39 6.77 12.56
CA VAL A 190 27.72 6.77 13.21
C VAL A 190 28.23 5.35 13.45
N SER A 191 27.38 4.46 13.99
CA SER A 191 27.75 3.07 14.24
C SER A 191 28.13 2.32 12.96
N LEU A 192 27.48 2.59 11.83
CA LEU A 192 27.83 2.01 10.53
C LEU A 192 29.17 2.56 10.02
N PHE A 193 29.36 3.89 9.99
CA PHE A 193 30.64 4.49 9.57
C PHE A 193 31.82 3.95 10.38
N ARG A 194 31.66 3.80 11.70
CA ARG A 194 32.67 3.20 12.58
C ARG A 194 32.91 1.73 12.27
N ALA A 195 31.86 0.92 12.03
CA ALA A 195 32.00 -0.48 11.66
C ALA A 195 32.74 -0.70 10.32
N LEU A 196 32.69 0.27 9.40
CA LEU A 196 33.28 0.23 8.07
C LEU A 196 34.71 0.80 7.98
N HIS A 197 35.08 1.74 8.86
CA HIS A 197 36.40 2.41 8.86
C HIS A 197 37.32 2.02 10.03
N GLU A 198 36.81 1.67 11.22
CA GLU A 198 37.66 1.39 12.39
C GLU A 198 38.25 -0.02 12.37
N LYS A 199 39.56 -0.13 12.64
CA LYS A 199 40.28 -1.41 12.77
C LYS A 199 40.09 -2.05 14.15
N ASP A 200 38.93 -2.67 14.34
CA ASP A 200 38.57 -3.42 15.55
C ASP A 200 39.35 -4.75 15.66
N LYS A 201 40.15 -4.89 16.73
CA LYS A 201 41.09 -6.01 16.98
C LYS A 201 40.43 -7.29 17.55
N ALA A 202 39.14 -7.28 17.88
CA ALA A 202 38.51 -8.46 18.50
C ALA A 202 38.34 -9.63 17.52
N ARG A 203 38.30 -10.87 18.04
CA ARG A 203 38.08 -12.12 17.28
C ARG A 203 36.93 -11.98 16.28
N MET A 204 35.81 -11.47 16.78
CA MET A 204 34.69 -10.96 16.00
C MET A 204 34.74 -9.42 16.07
N SER A 205 34.87 -8.76 14.92
CA SER A 205 34.92 -7.29 14.78
C SER A 205 33.63 -6.76 14.16
N ARG A 206 33.24 -5.51 14.46
CA ARG A 206 31.96 -4.92 13.97
C ARG A 206 31.74 -5.11 12.46
N GLY A 207 32.76 -4.87 11.63
CA GLY A 207 32.69 -5.09 10.18
C GLY A 207 32.52 -6.56 9.74
N LYS A 208 33.05 -7.54 10.49
CA LYS A 208 32.80 -8.97 10.20
C LYS A 208 31.34 -9.35 10.45
N PHE A 209 30.77 -8.91 11.58
CA PHE A 209 29.35 -9.15 11.88
C PHE A 209 28.43 -8.44 10.90
N PHE A 210 28.77 -7.21 10.49
CA PHE A 210 28.06 -6.52 9.42
C PHE A 210 27.96 -7.38 8.16
N VAL A 211 29.09 -7.90 7.65
CA VAL A 211 29.11 -8.73 6.43
C VAL A 211 28.34 -10.04 6.61
N ILE A 212 28.42 -10.70 7.77
CA ILE A 212 27.66 -11.93 8.05
C ILE A 212 26.15 -11.64 8.07
N ALA A 213 25.71 -10.66 8.85
CA ALA A 213 24.30 -10.29 8.95
C ALA A 213 23.74 -9.78 7.60
N PHE A 214 24.56 -9.05 6.83
CA PHE A 214 24.25 -8.60 5.49
C PHE A 214 23.99 -9.77 4.53
N VAL A 215 24.89 -10.74 4.47
CA VAL A 215 24.72 -11.94 3.62
C VAL A 215 23.51 -12.77 4.06
N CYS A 216 23.29 -12.92 5.37
CA CYS A 216 22.09 -13.59 5.89
C CYS A 216 20.80 -12.86 5.48
N SER A 217 20.74 -11.54 5.59
CA SER A 217 19.55 -10.74 5.21
C SER A 217 19.31 -10.74 3.71
N PHE A 218 20.38 -10.60 2.92
CA PHE A 218 20.36 -10.68 1.46
C PHE A 218 19.80 -12.03 0.99
N ALA A 219 20.32 -13.14 1.52
CA ALA A 219 19.84 -14.48 1.19
C ALA A 219 18.42 -14.75 1.72
N TRP A 220 18.07 -14.24 2.90
CA TRP A 220 16.74 -14.43 3.48
C TRP A 220 15.65 -13.71 2.70
N TYR A 221 15.88 -12.48 2.22
CA TYR A 221 14.83 -11.68 1.58
C TYR A 221 14.25 -12.31 0.29
N ILE A 222 14.96 -13.24 -0.36
CA ILE A 222 14.44 -14.06 -1.47
C ILE A 222 13.14 -14.79 -1.07
N PHE A 223 13.02 -15.21 0.19
CA PHE A 223 11.85 -15.95 0.67
C PHE A 223 10.59 -15.08 0.75
N PRO A 224 10.50 -14.02 1.58
CA PRO A 224 9.31 -13.17 1.65
C PRO A 224 9.06 -12.34 0.39
N ALA A 225 10.10 -11.95 -0.36
CA ALA A 225 9.93 -11.06 -1.52
C ALA A 225 9.63 -11.77 -2.84
N TYR A 226 9.78 -13.09 -2.92
CA TYR A 226 9.57 -13.82 -4.17
C TYR A 226 9.07 -15.26 -4.00
N LEU A 227 9.74 -16.10 -3.20
CA LEU A 227 9.39 -17.53 -3.11
C LEU A 227 8.06 -17.77 -2.38
N PHE A 228 7.78 -16.98 -1.34
CA PHE A 228 6.72 -17.21 -0.35
C PHE A 228 6.24 -15.86 0.21
N LEU A 229 5.50 -15.10 -0.60
CA LEU A 229 4.97 -13.77 -0.25
C LEU A 229 4.12 -13.76 1.03
N THR A 230 3.50 -14.90 1.38
CA THR A 230 2.74 -15.08 2.63
C THR A 230 3.61 -14.92 3.89
N LEU A 231 4.94 -15.00 3.80
CA LEU A 231 5.84 -14.69 4.94
C LEU A 231 5.80 -13.20 5.33
N SER A 232 5.33 -12.31 4.45
CA SER A 232 5.15 -10.88 4.71
C SER A 232 3.83 -10.55 5.42
N SER A 233 2.86 -11.48 5.49
CA SER A 233 1.76 -11.42 6.48
C SER A 233 1.16 -12.80 6.79
N ILE A 234 1.57 -13.36 7.93
CA ILE A 234 1.11 -14.62 8.49
C ILE A 234 0.00 -14.33 9.51
N SER A 235 -1.25 -14.52 9.10
CA SER A 235 -2.44 -14.25 9.92
C SER A 235 -3.16 -15.54 10.29
N TRP A 236 -2.60 -16.27 11.28
CA TRP A 236 -3.03 -17.63 11.64
C TRP A 236 -4.50 -17.74 12.09
N VAL A 237 -5.09 -16.65 12.61
CA VAL A 237 -6.51 -16.61 12.99
C VAL A 237 -7.41 -16.78 11.76
N CYS A 238 -7.05 -16.23 10.60
CA CYS A 238 -7.75 -16.48 9.35
C CYS A 238 -7.67 -17.95 8.93
N TRP A 239 -6.51 -18.59 9.11
CA TRP A 239 -6.30 -20.00 8.80
C TRP A 239 -7.07 -20.94 9.75
N ALA A 240 -7.25 -20.53 11.01
CA ALA A 240 -8.07 -21.25 11.98
C ALA A 240 -9.58 -21.09 11.72
N PHE A 241 -10.01 -19.94 11.19
CA PHE A 241 -11.42 -19.60 10.97
C PHE A 241 -11.71 -19.09 9.54
N PRO A 242 -11.44 -19.90 8.48
CA PRO A 242 -11.48 -19.46 7.08
C PRO A 242 -12.89 -19.11 6.55
N LYS A 243 -13.95 -19.35 7.33
CA LYS A 243 -15.36 -19.05 6.96
C LYS A 243 -16.02 -17.98 7.85
N SER A 244 -15.28 -17.31 8.74
CA SER A 244 -15.84 -16.29 9.63
C SER A 244 -15.32 -14.89 9.27
N ILE A 245 -16.25 -14.01 8.86
CA ILE A 245 -15.97 -12.59 8.57
C ILE A 245 -15.35 -11.92 9.81
N THR A 246 -15.99 -12.06 10.98
CA THR A 246 -15.51 -11.43 12.23
C THR A 246 -14.14 -11.95 12.66
N ALA A 247 -13.85 -13.25 12.51
CA ALA A 247 -12.53 -13.78 12.82
C ALA A 247 -11.44 -13.28 11.85
N GLN A 248 -11.77 -13.08 10.57
CA GLN A 248 -10.84 -12.50 9.60
C GLN A 248 -10.66 -10.99 9.79
N GLN A 249 -11.72 -10.23 10.09
CA GLN A 249 -11.63 -8.82 10.49
C GLN A 249 -10.75 -8.61 11.74
N ILE A 250 -10.83 -9.52 12.72
CA ILE A 250 -9.98 -9.49 13.91
C ILE A 250 -8.55 -9.96 13.60
N GLY A 251 -8.38 -11.00 12.78
CA GLY A 251 -7.10 -11.69 12.56
C GLY A 251 -6.22 -11.14 11.44
N SER A 252 -6.80 -10.52 10.41
CA SER A 252 -6.10 -10.02 9.21
C SER A 252 -5.11 -8.92 9.56
N GLY A 253 -3.87 -9.09 9.11
CA GLY A 253 -2.77 -8.15 9.29
C GLY A 253 -2.73 -7.02 8.26
N MET A 254 -3.42 -7.18 7.12
CA MET A 254 -3.48 -6.19 6.04
C MET A 254 -4.78 -5.39 6.02
N SER A 255 -5.92 -6.05 6.22
CA SER A 255 -7.28 -5.48 6.09
C SER A 255 -8.07 -5.52 7.40
N GLY A 256 -7.39 -5.71 8.54
CA GLY A 256 -8.04 -5.91 9.84
C GLY A 256 -7.17 -5.55 11.04
N LEU A 257 -7.62 -5.98 12.22
CA LEU A 257 -6.99 -5.62 13.50
C LEU A 257 -5.68 -6.38 13.78
N GLY A 258 -5.36 -7.40 12.99
CA GLY A 258 -4.11 -8.15 13.09
C GLY A 258 -3.91 -8.89 14.41
N LEU A 259 -4.96 -9.31 15.10
CA LEU A 259 -4.81 -10.05 16.36
C LEU A 259 -4.10 -11.39 16.09
N GLY A 260 -2.80 -11.45 16.41
CA GLY A 260 -1.96 -12.60 16.10
C GLY A 260 -1.35 -12.62 14.69
N SER A 261 -1.49 -11.54 13.90
CA SER A 261 -0.75 -11.41 12.64
C SER A 261 0.72 -11.09 12.90
N PHE A 262 1.62 -11.71 12.14
CA PHE A 262 3.06 -11.42 12.17
C PHE A 262 3.70 -11.67 10.81
N ALA A 263 4.92 -11.17 10.62
CA ALA A 263 5.70 -11.32 9.39
C ALA A 263 7.13 -11.75 9.75
N LEU A 264 7.76 -12.47 8.83
CA LEU A 264 9.19 -12.82 8.89
C LEU A 264 10.02 -12.01 7.87
N ASP A 265 9.47 -10.88 7.42
CA ASP A 265 10.06 -9.98 6.46
C ASP A 265 10.55 -8.68 7.12
N TRP A 266 11.81 -8.32 6.90
CA TRP A 266 12.37 -7.05 7.39
C TRP A 266 11.75 -5.84 6.70
N SER A 267 11.29 -5.96 5.45
CA SER A 267 10.61 -4.86 4.74
C SER A 267 9.35 -4.43 5.50
N VAL A 268 8.55 -5.40 5.96
CA VAL A 268 7.30 -5.19 6.72
C VAL A 268 7.57 -4.66 8.12
N ILE A 269 8.69 -5.04 8.74
CA ILE A 269 9.10 -4.56 10.07
C ILE A 269 9.55 -3.09 10.03
N ALA A 270 10.28 -2.66 9.00
CA ALA A 270 10.98 -1.37 8.98
C ALA A 270 10.29 -0.26 8.16
N SER A 271 9.36 -0.60 7.26
CA SER A 271 8.82 0.31 6.23
C SER A 271 8.24 1.64 6.74
N TYR A 272 7.39 1.62 7.77
CA TYR A 272 6.58 2.78 8.16
C TYR A 272 7.02 3.47 9.46
N LEU A 273 7.56 2.70 10.41
CA LEU A 273 7.99 3.20 11.73
C LEU A 273 9.52 3.33 11.83
N GLY A 274 10.24 3.11 10.72
CA GLY A 274 11.68 2.92 10.69
C GLY A 274 12.12 1.67 11.47
N SER A 275 13.43 1.49 11.62
CA SER A 275 13.96 0.34 12.35
C SER A 275 13.59 0.38 13.85
N PRO A 276 12.95 -0.68 14.39
CA PRO A 276 12.64 -0.75 15.82
C PRO A 276 13.90 -0.86 16.69
N LEU A 277 15.02 -1.35 16.16
CA LEU A 277 16.31 -1.46 16.86
C LEU A 277 16.92 -0.08 17.18
N VAL A 278 16.46 0.98 16.53
CA VAL A 278 16.94 2.36 16.73
C VAL A 278 16.11 3.13 17.75
N THR A 279 14.84 2.74 17.93
CA THR A 279 13.87 3.53 18.71
C THR A 279 14.03 3.23 20.22
N PRO A 280 14.16 4.25 21.09
CA PRO A 280 14.34 4.03 22.53
C PRO A 280 13.15 3.30 23.17
N PHE A 281 13.42 2.39 24.12
CA PHE A 281 12.37 1.51 24.66
C PHE A 281 11.19 2.26 25.27
N PHE A 282 11.39 3.42 25.92
CA PHE A 282 10.28 4.22 26.45
C PHE A 282 9.36 4.76 25.34
N ALA A 283 9.91 5.11 24.17
CA ALA A 283 9.14 5.54 23.01
C ALA A 283 8.37 4.35 22.39
N ILE A 284 9.00 3.18 22.30
CA ILE A 284 8.33 1.93 21.91
C ILE A 284 7.13 1.65 22.85
N VAL A 285 7.29 1.80 24.17
CA VAL A 285 6.18 1.60 25.12
C VAL A 285 5.04 2.61 24.90
N ASN A 286 5.33 3.88 24.59
CA ASN A 286 4.27 4.85 24.25
C ASN A 286 3.53 4.45 22.97
N VAL A 287 4.24 4.00 21.93
CA VAL A 287 3.64 3.49 20.68
C VAL A 287 2.80 2.23 20.95
N ILE A 288 3.28 1.29 21.77
CA ILE A 288 2.53 0.08 22.17
C ILE A 288 1.21 0.46 22.87
N VAL A 289 1.26 1.33 23.88
CA VAL A 289 0.07 1.72 24.65
C VAL A 289 -0.94 2.45 23.75
N GLY A 290 -0.46 3.34 22.86
CA GLY A 290 -1.30 4.00 21.86
C GLY A 290 -1.96 3.01 20.90
N TYR A 291 -1.14 2.19 20.23
CA TYR A 291 -1.60 1.19 19.27
C TYR A 291 -2.62 0.21 19.87
N VAL A 292 -2.35 -0.35 21.06
CA VAL A 292 -3.25 -1.29 21.74
C VAL A 292 -4.56 -0.62 22.15
N LEU A 293 -4.50 0.60 22.71
CA LEU A 293 -5.70 1.35 23.08
C LEU A 293 -6.57 1.66 21.86
N ILE A 294 -5.95 2.00 20.73
CA ILE A 294 -6.68 2.35 19.51
C ILE A 294 -7.23 1.06 18.85
N MET A 295 -6.35 0.16 18.41
CA MET A 295 -6.71 -1.02 17.60
C MET A 295 -7.47 -2.11 18.35
N TYR A 296 -7.20 -2.32 19.64
CA TYR A 296 -7.79 -3.43 20.41
C TYR A 296 -8.81 -2.99 21.47
N MET A 297 -9.03 -1.68 21.66
CA MET A 297 -10.10 -1.18 22.53
C MET A 297 -11.03 -0.19 21.80
N VAL A 298 -10.53 0.95 21.31
CA VAL A 298 -11.39 1.99 20.72
C VAL A 298 -12.09 1.52 19.44
N ILE A 299 -11.36 0.89 18.51
CA ILE A 299 -11.95 0.45 17.23
C ILE A 299 -12.97 -0.69 17.41
N PRO A 300 -12.72 -1.77 18.16
CA PRO A 300 -13.71 -2.83 18.37
C PRO A 300 -14.96 -2.35 19.11
N VAL A 301 -14.82 -1.47 20.11
CA VAL A 301 -15.95 -0.88 20.85
C VAL A 301 -16.76 0.06 19.95
N SER A 302 -16.11 0.81 19.04
CA SER A 302 -16.81 1.71 18.13
C SER A 302 -17.49 0.99 16.96
N TYR A 303 -16.88 -0.07 16.42
CA TYR A 303 -17.46 -0.89 15.36
C TYR A 303 -18.55 -1.80 15.95
N TYR A 304 -18.17 -2.94 16.55
CA TYR A 304 -19.12 -3.95 17.03
C TYR A 304 -19.96 -3.52 18.24
N GLY A 305 -19.41 -2.69 19.13
CA GLY A 305 -20.05 -2.35 20.40
C GLY A 305 -21.09 -1.24 20.32
N MET A 306 -20.90 -0.26 19.44
CA MET A 306 -21.71 0.97 19.36
C MET A 306 -22.15 1.35 17.94
N ASN A 307 -21.67 0.67 16.89
CA ASN A 307 -21.98 0.95 15.48
C ASN A 307 -21.83 2.45 15.10
N VAL A 308 -20.76 3.09 15.57
CA VAL A 308 -20.58 4.54 15.49
C VAL A 308 -20.50 4.99 14.02
N TYR A 309 -21.31 5.98 13.64
CA TYR A 309 -21.46 6.46 12.26
C TYR A 309 -21.90 5.37 11.25
N GLU A 310 -22.74 4.42 11.68
CA GLU A 310 -23.22 3.29 10.85
C GLU A 310 -22.09 2.34 10.37
N ALA A 311 -21.03 2.26 11.19
CA ALA A 311 -19.83 1.44 11.05
C ALA A 311 -19.98 0.15 10.23
N HIS A 312 -20.99 -0.68 10.53
CA HIS A 312 -21.20 -1.98 9.92
C HIS A 312 -21.39 -1.97 8.39
N LYS A 313 -21.81 -0.83 7.80
CA LYS A 313 -21.92 -0.66 6.33
C LYS A 313 -20.57 -0.66 5.60
N PHE A 314 -19.48 -0.43 6.32
CA PHE A 314 -18.16 -0.21 5.74
C PHE A 314 -17.17 -1.29 6.20
N PRO A 315 -16.07 -1.53 5.46
CA PRO A 315 -14.95 -2.33 5.93
C PRO A 315 -14.43 -1.78 7.27
N ILE A 316 -14.00 -2.67 8.17
CA ILE A 316 -13.47 -2.25 9.48
C ILE A 316 -12.19 -1.40 9.34
N PHE A 317 -11.38 -1.68 8.31
CA PHE A 317 -10.13 -1.00 7.98
C PHE A 317 -10.06 -0.78 6.46
N SER A 318 -10.15 0.49 6.02
CA SER A 318 -9.95 0.92 4.61
C SER A 318 -9.67 2.42 4.57
N SER A 319 -8.89 2.87 3.57
CA SER A 319 -8.65 4.28 3.23
C SER A 319 -9.67 4.86 2.24
N ASP A 320 -10.47 4.02 1.58
CA ASP A 320 -11.35 4.44 0.50
C ASP A 320 -12.53 5.29 1.01
N LEU A 321 -13.15 6.02 0.07
CA LEU A 321 -14.32 6.86 0.31
C LEU A 321 -15.58 6.10 -0.09
N PHE A 322 -16.63 6.18 0.73
CA PHE A 322 -17.86 5.42 0.55
C PHE A 322 -19.11 6.30 0.42
N ASP A 323 -20.15 5.76 -0.20
CA ASP A 323 -21.48 6.35 -0.28
C ASP A 323 -22.38 5.96 0.92
N SER A 324 -23.67 6.27 0.86
CA SER A 324 -24.64 5.91 1.90
C SER A 324 -25.00 4.42 1.99
N GLN A 325 -24.68 3.64 0.96
CA GLN A 325 -24.99 2.22 0.82
C GLN A 325 -23.78 1.30 1.07
N GLY A 326 -22.56 1.85 1.19
CA GLY A 326 -21.32 1.09 1.38
C GLY A 326 -20.55 0.80 0.09
N GLN A 327 -20.93 1.43 -1.03
CA GLN A 327 -20.21 1.38 -2.31
C GLN A 327 -19.10 2.44 -2.36
N LEU A 328 -18.14 2.27 -3.28
CA LEU A 328 -17.08 3.26 -3.52
C LEU A 328 -17.68 4.57 -4.07
N TYR A 329 -17.31 5.69 -3.45
CA TYR A 329 -17.85 7.01 -3.78
C TYR A 329 -17.32 7.50 -5.15
N ASN A 330 -18.20 7.91 -6.06
CA ASN A 330 -17.76 8.45 -7.34
C ASN A 330 -17.26 9.90 -7.20
N ILE A 331 -15.95 10.06 -7.16
CA ILE A 331 -15.29 11.36 -7.01
C ILE A 331 -15.35 12.16 -8.34
N SER A 332 -15.42 11.48 -9.49
CA SER A 332 -15.29 12.13 -10.80
C SER A 332 -16.51 13.00 -11.19
N THR A 333 -17.69 12.67 -10.67
CA THR A 333 -18.95 13.39 -10.94
C THR A 333 -19.11 14.68 -10.15
N ILE A 334 -18.38 14.85 -9.05
CA ILE A 334 -18.49 16.04 -8.15
C ILE A 334 -17.39 17.10 -8.37
N VAL A 335 -16.54 16.95 -9.39
CA VAL A 335 -15.43 17.86 -9.70
C VAL A 335 -15.69 18.58 -11.03
N ASN A 336 -15.93 19.89 -10.99
CA ASN A 336 -16.16 20.68 -12.21
C ASN A 336 -14.84 21.03 -12.94
N ASP A 337 -14.97 21.56 -14.16
CA ASP A 337 -13.85 21.95 -15.04
C ASP A 337 -12.83 22.94 -14.45
N LYS A 338 -13.06 23.53 -13.27
CA LYS A 338 -12.14 24.48 -12.62
C LYS A 338 -11.34 23.89 -11.44
N PHE A 339 -11.45 22.58 -11.21
CA PHE A 339 -11.09 21.91 -9.94
C PHE A 339 -11.83 22.57 -8.76
N GLU A 340 -13.14 22.76 -8.91
CA GLU A 340 -14.01 23.20 -7.83
C GLU A 340 -15.11 22.16 -7.60
N LEU A 341 -15.58 22.03 -6.36
CA LEU A 341 -16.70 21.13 -6.03
C LEU A 341 -17.96 21.59 -6.77
N ASP A 342 -18.58 20.70 -7.53
CA ASP A 342 -19.92 20.93 -8.06
C ASP A 342 -20.96 20.69 -6.95
N GLU A 343 -21.53 21.77 -6.40
CA GLU A 343 -22.51 21.65 -5.32
C GLU A 343 -23.84 21.03 -5.78
N GLY A 344 -24.15 21.03 -7.08
CA GLY A 344 -25.36 20.42 -7.64
C GLY A 344 -25.23 18.90 -7.74
N MET A 345 -24.13 18.42 -8.34
CA MET A 345 -23.82 16.99 -8.40
C MET A 345 -23.57 16.40 -7.02
N TYR A 346 -22.88 17.12 -6.13
CA TYR A 346 -22.67 16.69 -4.74
C TYR A 346 -23.99 16.54 -3.95
N GLN A 347 -25.04 17.32 -4.28
CA GLN A 347 -26.37 17.13 -3.68
C GLN A 347 -27.13 15.91 -4.23
N GLN A 348 -26.76 15.40 -5.40
CA GLN A 348 -27.35 14.19 -6.00
C GLN A 348 -26.65 12.91 -5.54
N GLU A 349 -25.30 12.90 -5.58
CA GLU A 349 -24.45 11.80 -5.08
C GLU A 349 -24.53 11.67 -3.54
N GLY A 350 -24.72 12.79 -2.84
CA GLY A 350 -24.94 12.84 -1.41
C GLY A 350 -23.66 13.05 -0.59
N ARG A 351 -23.60 12.43 0.60
CA ARG A 351 -22.49 12.63 1.55
C ARG A 351 -21.45 11.52 1.43
N VAL A 352 -20.18 11.90 1.53
CA VAL A 352 -19.05 10.98 1.69
C VAL A 352 -19.06 10.39 3.09
N TYR A 353 -18.90 9.07 3.17
CA TYR A 353 -18.65 8.29 4.38
C TYR A 353 -17.21 7.75 4.38
N LEU A 354 -16.68 7.56 5.58
CA LEU A 354 -15.34 7.05 5.88
C LEU A 354 -15.46 5.75 6.69
N SER A 355 -14.49 4.85 6.55
CA SER A 355 -14.40 3.68 7.43
C SER A 355 -14.28 4.10 8.90
N THR A 356 -14.79 3.26 9.81
CA THR A 356 -14.78 3.55 11.26
C THR A 356 -13.37 3.78 11.79
N PHE A 357 -12.40 3.01 11.28
CA PHE A 357 -10.99 3.21 11.56
C PHE A 357 -10.51 4.60 11.14
N PHE A 358 -10.71 4.96 9.87
CA PHE A 358 -10.18 6.20 9.29
C PHE A 358 -10.80 7.46 9.90
N ALA A 359 -12.11 7.43 10.20
CA ALA A 359 -12.78 8.49 10.94
C ALA A 359 -12.18 8.69 12.34
N ILE A 360 -11.93 7.59 13.08
CA ILE A 360 -11.40 7.68 14.45
C ILE A 360 -9.92 8.06 14.48
N THR A 361 -9.09 7.55 13.55
CA THR A 361 -7.66 7.95 13.49
C THR A 361 -7.48 9.42 13.10
N TYR A 362 -8.35 10.01 12.27
CA TYR A 362 -8.36 11.47 12.07
C TYR A 362 -8.68 12.24 13.36
N GLY A 363 -9.68 11.79 14.13
CA GLY A 363 -9.97 12.35 15.46
C GLY A 363 -8.75 12.29 16.38
N ILE A 364 -8.10 11.13 16.48
CA ILE A 364 -6.89 10.96 17.29
C ILE A 364 -5.73 11.83 16.77
N GLY A 365 -5.60 12.03 15.46
CA GLY A 365 -4.66 12.95 14.83
C GLY A 365 -4.87 14.42 15.27
N PHE A 366 -6.12 14.87 15.37
CA PHE A 366 -6.45 16.18 15.95
C PHE A 366 -5.91 16.33 17.39
N ALA A 367 -6.06 15.27 18.21
CA ALA A 367 -5.53 15.24 19.57
C ALA A 367 -3.99 15.25 19.59
N ALA A 368 -3.33 14.43 18.76
CA ALA A 368 -1.87 14.32 18.70
C ALA A 368 -1.17 15.65 18.35
N ILE A 369 -1.75 16.45 17.46
CA ILE A 369 -1.19 17.73 17.02
C ILE A 369 -1.28 18.80 18.12
N VAL A 370 -2.42 18.93 18.82
CA VAL A 370 -2.54 19.88 19.94
C VAL A 370 -1.78 19.40 21.17
N SER A 371 -1.73 18.08 21.38
CA SER A 371 -0.87 17.44 22.37
C SER A 371 0.60 17.75 22.15
N THR A 372 1.08 17.75 20.90
CA THR A 372 2.46 18.11 20.53
C THR A 372 2.87 19.48 21.06
N LEU A 373 2.07 20.52 20.81
CA LEU A 373 2.34 21.88 21.32
C LEU A 373 2.30 21.92 22.84
N THR A 374 1.26 21.34 23.44
CA THR A 374 1.00 21.45 24.88
C THR A 374 2.02 20.67 25.72
N HIS A 375 2.42 19.48 25.26
CA HIS A 375 3.43 18.66 25.90
C HIS A 375 4.80 19.36 25.89
N VAL A 376 5.27 19.84 24.72
CA VAL A 376 6.57 20.54 24.66
C VAL A 376 6.55 21.82 25.48
N ALA A 377 5.45 22.58 25.49
CA ALA A 377 5.31 23.78 26.32
C ALA A 377 5.42 23.50 27.84
N LEU A 378 4.79 22.42 28.32
CA LEU A 378 4.74 22.06 29.75
C LEU A 378 6.00 21.34 30.25
N PHE A 379 6.56 20.43 29.45
CA PHE A 379 7.67 19.55 29.84
C PHE A 379 9.03 20.15 29.47
N ASN A 380 9.18 20.69 28.25
CA ASN A 380 10.46 21.22 27.75
C ASN A 380 10.54 22.75 27.80
N GLY A 381 9.41 23.47 27.82
CA GLY A 381 9.34 24.92 27.63
C GLY A 381 10.23 25.74 28.59
N LYS A 382 10.39 25.32 29.85
CA LYS A 382 11.33 25.95 30.79
C LYS A 382 12.79 25.84 30.34
N GLY A 383 13.21 24.66 29.87
CA GLY A 383 14.56 24.41 29.36
C GLY A 383 14.82 25.19 28.07
N ILE A 384 13.86 25.20 27.15
CA ILE A 384 13.92 25.98 25.90
C ILE A 384 14.09 27.47 26.22
N TRP A 385 13.27 28.02 27.12
CA TRP A 385 13.34 29.43 27.52
C TRP A 385 14.65 29.79 28.22
N GLN A 386 15.15 28.92 29.11
CA GLN A 386 16.46 29.07 29.73
C GLN A 386 17.58 29.03 28.68
N GLN A 387 17.54 28.11 27.72
CA GLN A 387 18.59 27.95 26.70
C GLN A 387 18.63 29.11 25.70
N ILE A 388 17.47 29.65 25.30
CA ILE A 388 17.38 30.90 24.51
C ILE A 388 18.00 32.07 25.28
N ARG A 389 17.74 32.17 26.61
CA ARG A 389 18.24 33.27 27.45
C ARG A 389 19.71 33.13 27.88
N ALA A 390 20.21 31.90 28.01
CA ALA A 390 21.54 31.58 28.57
C ALA A 390 22.59 31.22 27.50
N SER A 391 22.45 31.75 26.28
CA SER A 391 23.29 31.47 25.09
C SER A 391 24.80 31.77 25.24
N ALA A 392 25.29 32.12 26.43
CA ALA A 392 26.71 32.36 26.74
C ALA A 392 27.26 31.53 27.91
N THR A 393 26.43 30.86 28.72
CA THR A 393 26.83 30.32 30.04
C THR A 393 26.41 28.88 30.35
N ALA A 394 25.80 28.15 29.41
CA ALA A 394 25.46 26.74 29.59
C ALA A 394 26.69 25.80 29.46
N LYS A 395 26.72 24.69 30.21
CA LYS A 395 27.76 23.64 30.04
C LYS A 395 27.68 23.05 28.63
N VAL A 396 28.81 23.04 27.93
CA VAL A 396 28.90 22.70 26.50
C VAL A 396 29.31 21.23 26.33
N ASP A 397 28.58 20.49 25.51
CA ASP A 397 28.89 19.08 25.18
C ASP A 397 30.28 18.92 24.54
N ILE A 398 30.93 17.77 24.77
CA ILE A 398 32.27 17.49 24.22
C ILE A 398 32.29 17.60 22.69
N HIS A 399 31.30 17.09 21.98
CA HIS A 399 31.28 17.18 20.52
C HIS A 399 31.09 18.62 20.05
N THR A 400 30.33 19.45 20.77
CA THR A 400 30.23 20.89 20.49
C THR A 400 31.55 21.63 20.79
N ARG A 401 32.27 21.24 21.85
CA ARG A 401 33.62 21.74 22.18
C ARG A 401 34.64 21.39 21.07
N LEU A 402 34.59 20.18 20.51
CA LEU A 402 35.40 19.79 19.34
C LEU A 402 35.03 20.59 18.09
N MET A 403 33.73 20.73 17.81
CA MET A 403 33.22 21.38 16.61
C MET A 403 33.55 22.88 16.50
N LYS A 404 33.88 23.55 17.63
CA LYS A 404 34.40 24.94 17.65
C LYS A 404 35.70 25.13 16.85
N LYS A 405 36.44 24.06 16.51
CA LYS A 405 37.61 24.12 15.62
C LYS A 405 37.25 24.47 14.16
N TYR A 406 35.99 24.24 13.74
CA TYR A 406 35.55 24.45 12.36
C TYR A 406 34.89 25.82 12.16
N LYS A 407 35.10 26.40 10.96
CA LYS A 407 34.43 27.66 10.57
C LYS A 407 32.93 27.44 10.40
N ASP A 408 32.14 27.97 11.32
CA ASP A 408 30.68 27.84 11.30
C ASP A 408 30.02 28.54 10.10
N ILE A 409 28.77 28.21 9.82
CA ILE A 409 27.98 28.74 8.69
C ILE A 409 27.58 30.19 8.95
N PRO A 410 27.81 31.14 8.03
CA PRO A 410 27.29 32.51 8.15
C PRO A 410 25.76 32.51 8.14
N GLY A 411 25.12 33.16 9.12
CA GLY A 411 23.65 33.18 9.24
C GLY A 411 22.91 33.67 7.99
N TRP A 412 23.55 34.54 7.18
CA TRP A 412 22.98 35.03 5.93
C TRP A 412 22.77 33.95 4.86
N TRP A 413 23.46 32.80 4.92
CA TRP A 413 23.20 31.67 4.01
C TRP A 413 21.77 31.16 4.18
N PHE A 414 21.31 31.04 5.43
CA PHE A 414 19.96 30.60 5.75
C PHE A 414 18.90 31.65 5.38
N TYR A 415 19.14 32.93 5.69
CA TYR A 415 18.23 34.01 5.33
C TYR A 415 18.13 34.22 3.81
N SER A 416 19.24 34.11 3.07
CA SER A 416 19.24 34.20 1.61
C SER A 416 18.47 33.05 0.97
N MET A 417 18.67 31.82 1.46
CA MET A 417 17.96 30.62 0.99
C MET A 417 16.46 30.69 1.27
N LEU A 418 16.08 31.16 2.46
CA LEU A 418 14.68 31.42 2.83
C LEU A 418 14.05 32.47 1.91
N GLY A 419 14.72 33.60 1.69
CA GLY A 419 14.23 34.69 0.84
C GLY A 419 14.07 34.30 -0.62
N VAL A 420 15.06 33.60 -1.21
CA VAL A 420 14.99 33.12 -2.61
C VAL A 420 13.91 32.05 -2.78
N SER A 421 13.83 31.09 -1.84
CA SER A 421 12.80 30.04 -1.89
C SER A 421 11.39 30.65 -1.80
N LEU A 422 11.15 31.53 -0.82
CA LEU A 422 9.86 32.21 -0.64
C LEU A 422 9.51 33.10 -1.84
N ALA A 423 10.47 33.80 -2.43
CA ALA A 423 10.24 34.62 -3.63
C ALA A 423 9.83 33.77 -4.84
N LEU A 424 10.48 32.62 -5.06
CA LEU A 424 10.10 31.68 -6.12
C LEU A 424 8.71 31.07 -5.88
N SER A 425 8.38 30.71 -4.64
CA SER A 425 7.03 30.24 -4.27
C SER A 425 5.96 31.33 -4.41
N LEU A 426 6.29 32.60 -4.14
CA LEU A 426 5.37 33.72 -4.37
C LEU A 426 5.11 33.91 -5.86
N VAL A 427 6.15 33.90 -6.71
CA VAL A 427 6.02 33.95 -8.17
C VAL A 427 5.15 32.81 -8.68
N LEU A 428 5.34 31.59 -8.16
CA LEU A 428 4.51 30.43 -8.47
C LEU A 428 3.02 30.68 -8.15
N CYS A 429 2.71 31.20 -6.95
CA CYS A 429 1.34 31.48 -6.51
C CYS A 429 0.69 32.69 -7.24
N THR A 430 1.46 33.66 -7.73
CA THR A 430 0.92 34.87 -8.37
C THR A 430 0.87 34.79 -9.89
N VAL A 431 1.86 34.16 -10.52
CA VAL A 431 1.99 34.08 -12.00
C VAL A 431 1.37 32.78 -12.53
N MET A 432 1.56 31.65 -11.84
CA MET A 432 1.09 30.33 -12.28
C MET A 432 -0.20 29.92 -11.53
N LYS A 433 -1.01 30.92 -11.19
CA LYS A 433 -2.19 30.80 -10.31
C LYS A 433 -3.22 29.82 -10.83
N ASP A 434 -3.41 29.73 -12.14
CA ASP A 434 -4.46 28.89 -12.75
C ASP A 434 -4.06 27.40 -12.77
N GLU A 435 -2.77 27.08 -12.66
CA GLU A 435 -2.26 25.71 -12.53
C GLU A 435 -2.31 25.18 -11.09
N ILE A 436 -2.13 26.08 -10.10
CA ILE A 436 -1.83 25.71 -8.70
C ILE A 436 -2.91 26.17 -7.68
N GLN A 437 -3.80 27.08 -8.08
CA GLN A 437 -4.92 27.65 -7.30
C GLN A 437 -4.58 28.35 -5.97
N MET A 438 -3.36 28.20 -5.43
CA MET A 438 -2.96 28.68 -4.11
C MET A 438 -2.84 30.21 -4.07
N PRO A 439 -3.51 30.91 -3.13
CA PRO A 439 -3.33 32.35 -2.95
C PRO A 439 -2.02 32.66 -2.21
N TRP A 440 -1.39 33.78 -2.54
CA TRP A 440 -0.10 34.22 -1.96
C TRP A 440 -0.09 34.31 -0.43
N TRP A 441 -1.21 34.69 0.20
CA TRP A 441 -1.32 34.75 1.67
C TRP A 441 -1.30 33.34 2.30
N GLY A 442 -1.76 32.33 1.58
CA GLY A 442 -1.74 30.93 2.01
C GLY A 442 -0.32 30.41 2.16
N LEU A 443 0.59 30.78 1.26
CA LEU A 443 2.01 30.43 1.34
C LEU A 443 2.66 30.99 2.60
N LEU A 444 2.37 32.25 2.93
CA LEU A 444 2.88 32.90 4.15
C LEU A 444 2.33 32.23 5.41
N LEU A 445 1.04 31.89 5.43
CA LEU A 445 0.39 31.17 6.53
C LEU A 445 0.95 29.74 6.70
N ALA A 446 1.16 29.00 5.61
CA ALA A 446 1.79 27.68 5.62
C ALA A 446 3.22 27.73 6.16
N SER A 447 4.01 28.72 5.71
CA SER A 447 5.38 28.96 6.18
C SER A 447 5.43 29.30 7.67
N PHE A 448 4.48 30.11 8.15
CA PHE A 448 4.35 30.49 9.56
C PHE A 448 3.97 29.29 10.44
N MET A 449 3.03 28.44 10.00
CA MET A 449 2.71 27.17 10.68
C MET A 449 3.92 26.24 10.74
N ALA A 450 4.60 26.02 9.60
CA ALA A 450 5.77 25.16 9.53
C ALA A 450 6.87 25.62 10.51
N LEU A 451 7.16 26.92 10.56
CA LEU A 451 8.13 27.51 11.48
C LEU A 451 7.75 27.31 12.96
N ILE A 452 6.47 27.49 13.33
CA ILE A 452 6.00 27.26 14.70
C ILE A 452 6.16 25.79 15.12
N PHE A 453 5.76 24.85 14.26
CA PHE A 453 5.75 23.42 14.61
C PHE A 453 7.11 22.74 14.46
N THR A 454 8.05 23.27 13.67
CA THR A 454 9.40 22.66 13.50
C THR A 454 10.11 22.48 14.84
N VAL A 455 10.06 23.47 15.74
CA VAL A 455 10.70 23.37 17.08
C VAL A 455 10.10 22.24 17.94
N PRO A 456 8.80 22.20 18.28
CA PRO A 456 8.26 21.14 19.12
C PRO A 456 8.32 19.75 18.48
N VAL A 457 8.09 19.62 17.17
CA VAL A 457 8.20 18.33 16.49
C VAL A 457 9.65 17.84 16.49
N SER A 458 10.63 18.69 16.17
CA SER A 458 12.05 18.30 16.18
C SER A 458 12.55 17.84 17.56
N ILE A 459 12.06 18.43 18.65
CA ILE A 459 12.39 18.01 20.03
C ILE A 459 11.86 16.60 20.33
N ILE A 460 10.66 16.27 19.86
CA ILE A 460 10.08 14.93 20.02
C ILE A 460 10.86 13.93 19.13
N THR A 461 11.13 14.26 17.87
CA THR A 461 11.95 13.40 16.98
C THR A 461 13.34 13.14 17.55
N ALA A 462 14.03 14.18 18.02
CA ALA A 462 15.40 14.11 18.54
C ALA A 462 15.56 13.30 19.85
N THR A 463 14.46 13.03 20.55
CA THR A 463 14.45 12.30 21.84
C THR A 463 13.74 10.95 21.78
N THR A 464 12.76 10.78 20.90
CA THR A 464 11.91 9.57 20.81
C THR A 464 12.10 8.75 19.53
N ASN A 465 12.81 9.29 18.52
CA ASN A 465 12.87 8.75 17.15
C ASN A 465 11.51 8.69 16.42
N GLN A 466 10.46 9.35 16.94
CA GLN A 466 9.12 9.40 16.35
C GLN A 466 8.75 10.85 16.00
N THR A 467 8.11 11.08 14.86
CA THR A 467 7.88 12.42 14.29
C THR A 467 6.38 12.68 14.13
N PRO A 468 5.75 13.50 15.00
CA PRO A 468 4.36 13.93 14.82
C PRO A 468 4.12 14.61 13.46
N GLY A 469 3.17 14.09 12.69
CA GLY A 469 2.82 14.60 11.36
C GLY A 469 1.95 15.87 11.39
N LEU A 470 2.13 16.75 10.41
CA LEU A 470 1.41 18.03 10.33
C LEU A 470 0.30 18.09 9.27
N ASN A 471 0.21 17.08 8.40
CA ASN A 471 -0.72 17.04 7.26
C ASN A 471 -2.15 17.45 7.66
N ILE A 472 -2.72 16.73 8.62
CA ILE A 472 -4.13 16.87 9.05
C ILE A 472 -4.47 18.32 9.46
N ILE A 473 -3.63 19.03 10.22
CA ILE A 473 -3.96 20.41 10.63
C ILE A 473 -3.79 21.42 9.49
N THR A 474 -2.81 21.21 8.61
CA THR A 474 -2.62 22.07 7.43
C THR A 474 -3.78 21.91 6.42
N GLU A 475 -4.22 20.67 6.22
CA GLU A 475 -5.36 20.29 5.39
C GLU A 475 -6.69 20.80 5.99
N TYR A 476 -6.90 20.63 7.30
CA TYR A 476 -8.07 21.14 8.01
C TYR A 476 -8.16 22.67 7.91
N LEU A 477 -7.07 23.39 8.22
CA LEU A 477 -7.11 24.86 8.23
C LEU A 477 -7.39 25.43 6.84
N MET A 478 -6.68 24.97 5.81
CA MET A 478 -6.88 25.46 4.46
C MET A 478 -8.25 25.06 3.89
N GLY A 479 -8.77 23.87 4.25
CA GLY A 479 -10.10 23.43 3.86
C GLY A 479 -11.25 24.19 4.51
N VAL A 480 -11.00 24.85 5.66
CA VAL A 480 -11.95 25.78 6.30
C VAL A 480 -11.85 27.19 5.70
N LEU A 481 -10.64 27.66 5.38
CA LEU A 481 -10.40 29.00 4.83
C LEU A 481 -10.72 29.12 3.33
N LEU A 482 -10.48 28.05 2.56
CA LEU A 482 -10.69 28.00 1.11
C LEU A 482 -11.33 26.65 0.69
N PRO A 483 -12.56 26.35 1.14
CA PRO A 483 -13.27 25.12 0.81
C PRO A 483 -13.55 25.01 -0.70
N GLY A 484 -13.66 23.78 -1.19
CA GLY A 484 -14.00 23.51 -2.59
C GLY A 484 -12.80 23.34 -3.52
N ARG A 485 -11.56 23.56 -3.06
CA ARG A 485 -10.35 23.62 -3.90
C ARG A 485 -9.29 22.59 -3.49
N PRO A 486 -9.26 21.39 -4.11
CA PRO A 486 -8.33 20.32 -3.75
C PRO A 486 -6.86 20.70 -3.96
N ILE A 487 -6.52 21.32 -5.10
CA ILE A 487 -5.13 21.64 -5.44
C ILE A 487 -4.56 22.69 -4.47
N ALA A 488 -5.29 23.78 -4.22
CA ALA A 488 -4.88 24.80 -3.25
C ALA A 488 -4.68 24.22 -1.83
N ASN A 489 -5.46 23.21 -1.44
CA ASN A 489 -5.35 22.54 -0.15
C ASN A 489 -4.07 21.67 -0.07
N VAL A 490 -3.81 20.79 -1.05
CA VAL A 490 -2.61 19.93 -1.00
C VAL A 490 -1.29 20.68 -1.22
N VAL A 491 -1.32 21.81 -1.94
CA VAL A 491 -0.17 22.71 -2.06
C VAL A 491 0.10 23.39 -0.71
N PHE A 492 -0.94 23.83 0.01
CA PHE A 492 -0.82 24.36 1.37
C PHE A 492 -0.28 23.30 2.36
N LYS A 493 -0.81 22.07 2.32
CA LYS A 493 -0.25 20.92 3.06
C LYS A 493 1.24 20.79 2.78
N THR A 494 1.63 20.78 1.52
CA THR A 494 3.01 20.49 1.13
C THR A 494 3.97 21.58 1.62
N TYR A 495 3.64 22.86 1.48
CA TYR A 495 4.45 23.93 2.08
C TYR A 495 4.46 23.91 3.62
N GLY A 496 3.34 23.56 4.27
CA GLY A 496 3.25 23.52 5.73
C GLY A 496 3.95 22.32 6.38
N TYR A 497 3.84 21.14 5.77
CA TYR A 497 4.37 19.87 6.29
C TYR A 497 5.77 19.56 5.77
N ILE A 498 6.01 19.64 4.46
CA ILE A 498 7.30 19.19 3.89
C ILE A 498 8.42 20.15 4.23
N SER A 499 8.19 21.46 4.23
CA SER A 499 9.21 22.40 4.68
C SER A 499 9.49 22.28 6.19
N MET A 500 8.54 21.81 7.01
CA MET A 500 8.83 21.40 8.39
C MET A 500 9.66 20.11 8.43
N SER A 501 9.25 19.08 7.69
CA SER A 501 9.92 17.77 7.65
C SER A 501 11.37 17.88 7.15
N GLN A 502 11.61 18.68 6.11
CA GLN A 502 12.94 18.95 5.59
C GLN A 502 13.80 19.74 6.57
N ALA A 503 13.22 20.68 7.33
CA ALA A 503 13.96 21.34 8.42
C ALA A 503 14.40 20.33 9.50
N ILE A 504 13.55 19.36 9.86
CA ILE A 504 13.85 18.30 10.82
C ILE A 504 14.94 17.35 10.29
N SER A 505 14.82 16.87 9.04
CA SER A 505 15.82 16.00 8.41
C SER A 505 17.18 16.67 8.26
N PHE A 506 17.20 17.95 7.86
CA PHE A 506 18.41 18.76 7.79
C PHE A 506 19.06 18.92 9.18
N LEU A 507 18.28 19.16 10.24
CA LEU A 507 18.77 19.21 11.62
C LEU A 507 19.34 17.87 12.10
N ASN A 508 18.71 16.75 11.76
CA ASN A 508 19.21 15.40 12.05
C ASN A 508 20.58 15.17 11.41
N ASP A 509 20.71 15.43 10.10
CA ASP A 509 22.00 15.29 9.40
C ASP A 509 23.06 16.26 9.94
N PHE A 510 22.68 17.46 10.42
CA PHE A 510 23.61 18.34 11.14
C PHE A 510 24.08 17.75 12.47
N LYS A 511 23.26 16.95 13.18
CA LYS A 511 23.70 16.17 14.35
C LYS A 511 24.65 15.02 13.93
N LEU A 512 24.37 14.32 12.83
CA LEU A 512 25.30 13.33 12.27
C LEU A 512 26.66 13.97 11.90
N GLY A 513 26.65 15.14 11.25
CA GLY A 513 27.86 15.91 10.94
C GLY A 513 28.61 16.37 12.19
N HIS A 514 27.91 16.72 13.27
CA HIS A 514 28.47 17.06 14.59
C HIS A 514 29.12 15.84 15.26
N TYR A 515 28.49 14.65 15.20
CA TYR A 515 29.06 13.40 15.71
C TYR A 515 30.25 12.89 14.88
N MET A 516 30.26 13.12 13.56
CA MET A 516 31.33 12.70 12.64
C MET A 516 32.39 13.79 12.38
N LYS A 517 32.29 14.95 13.04
CA LYS A 517 33.21 16.11 12.95
C LYS A 517 33.47 16.56 11.50
N ILE A 518 32.39 16.73 10.75
CA ILE A 518 32.40 17.24 9.38
C ILE A 518 32.27 18.77 9.40
N PRO A 519 33.08 19.54 8.64
CA PRO A 519 32.95 21.00 8.57
C PRO A 519 31.51 21.44 8.24
N PRO A 520 30.85 22.29 9.07
CA PRO A 520 29.44 22.64 8.88
C PRO A 520 29.11 23.22 7.51
N ARG A 521 30.01 24.03 6.93
CA ARG A 521 29.86 24.60 5.58
C ARG A 521 29.85 23.54 4.48
N SER A 522 30.56 22.43 4.65
CA SER A 522 30.57 21.32 3.70
C SER A 522 29.26 20.54 3.75
N MET A 523 28.74 20.26 4.96
CA MET A 523 27.42 19.64 5.14
C MET A 523 26.33 20.46 4.44
N PHE A 524 26.28 21.78 4.71
CA PHE A 524 25.31 22.69 4.10
C PHE A 524 25.32 22.64 2.57
N LEU A 525 26.50 22.80 1.96
CA LEU A 525 26.62 22.86 0.49
C LEU A 525 26.27 21.54 -0.18
N VAL A 526 26.68 20.41 0.41
CA VAL A 526 26.37 19.07 -0.09
C VAL A 526 24.87 18.80 -0.04
N GLN A 527 24.20 19.13 1.07
CA GLN A 527 22.76 18.96 1.21
C GLN A 527 21.99 19.89 0.25
N PHE A 528 22.35 21.17 0.18
CA PHE A 528 21.70 22.13 -0.71
C PHE A 528 21.79 21.73 -2.19
N ILE A 529 22.99 21.37 -2.65
CA ILE A 529 23.21 20.93 -4.04
C ILE A 529 22.53 19.57 -4.30
N GLY A 530 22.65 18.63 -3.36
CA GLY A 530 21.98 17.33 -3.42
C GLY A 530 20.46 17.45 -3.53
N THR A 531 19.82 18.31 -2.74
CA THR A 531 18.37 18.52 -2.78
C THR A 531 17.88 19.20 -4.06
N ILE A 532 18.66 20.12 -4.65
CA ILE A 532 18.34 20.68 -5.98
C ILE A 532 18.39 19.59 -7.05
N ILE A 533 19.43 18.75 -7.03
CA ILE A 533 19.59 17.65 -8.00
C ILE A 533 18.50 16.61 -7.80
N ALA A 534 18.24 16.19 -6.56
CA ALA A 534 17.21 15.21 -6.25
C ALA A 534 15.81 15.69 -6.63
N GLY A 535 15.44 16.94 -6.27
CA GLY A 535 14.17 17.53 -6.68
C GLY A 535 14.01 17.58 -8.20
N THR A 536 15.08 17.92 -8.93
CA THR A 536 15.10 17.95 -10.40
C THR A 536 14.95 16.55 -11.00
N VAL A 537 15.72 15.56 -10.54
CA VAL A 537 15.64 14.17 -11.04
C VAL A 537 14.27 13.57 -10.74
N ASN A 538 13.74 13.78 -9.53
CA ASN A 538 12.42 13.28 -9.13
C ASN A 538 11.33 13.80 -10.07
N ILE A 539 11.24 15.12 -10.32
CA ILE A 539 10.22 15.63 -11.25
C ILE A 539 10.48 15.22 -12.70
N SER A 540 11.74 15.07 -13.14
CA SER A 540 12.07 14.57 -14.49
C SER A 540 11.64 13.11 -14.70
N VAL A 541 11.82 12.24 -13.71
CA VAL A 541 11.42 10.82 -13.79
C VAL A 541 9.91 10.65 -13.68
N ALA A 542 9.27 11.40 -12.78
CA ALA A 542 7.82 11.50 -12.68
C ALA A 542 7.20 11.94 -14.01
N TRP A 543 7.67 13.05 -14.57
CA TRP A 543 7.19 13.58 -15.84
C TRP A 543 7.39 12.60 -17.00
N TYR A 544 8.53 11.90 -17.04
CA TYR A 544 8.76 10.83 -18.02
C TYR A 544 7.73 9.69 -17.89
N LEU A 545 7.47 9.19 -16.69
CA LEU A 545 6.49 8.12 -16.47
C LEU A 545 5.06 8.56 -16.78
N LEU A 546 4.64 9.72 -16.29
CA LEU A 546 3.32 10.32 -16.54
C LEU A 546 3.04 10.62 -18.02
N THR A 547 4.06 10.76 -18.85
CA THR A 547 3.92 11.03 -20.30
C THR A 547 4.20 9.83 -21.19
N SER A 548 4.81 8.76 -20.67
CA SER A 548 5.21 7.57 -21.44
C SER A 548 4.41 6.30 -21.09
N VAL A 549 3.75 6.26 -19.94
CA VAL A 549 2.95 5.09 -19.49
C VAL A 549 1.47 5.42 -19.63
N GLU A 550 0.82 4.82 -20.63
CA GLU A 550 -0.62 4.97 -20.84
C GLU A 550 -1.43 4.42 -19.65
N ASN A 551 -2.47 5.17 -19.25
CA ASN A 551 -3.36 4.84 -18.13
C ASN A 551 -2.67 4.56 -16.78
N ILE A 552 -1.46 5.13 -16.55
CA ILE A 552 -0.77 5.06 -15.25
C ILE A 552 -1.70 5.45 -14.09
N CYS A 553 -1.57 4.74 -12.97
CA CYS A 553 -2.39 4.84 -11.75
C CYS A 553 -3.87 4.40 -11.88
N GLN A 554 -4.42 4.22 -13.10
CA GLN A 554 -5.84 3.94 -13.31
C GLN A 554 -6.14 2.43 -13.33
N LYS A 555 -6.26 1.83 -12.14
CA LYS A 555 -6.40 0.37 -11.94
C LYS A 555 -7.44 -0.32 -12.85
N GLU A 556 -8.56 0.33 -13.16
CA GLU A 556 -9.64 -0.20 -14.02
C GLU A 556 -9.29 -0.26 -15.52
N LEU A 557 -8.39 0.62 -15.99
CA LEU A 557 -7.97 0.71 -17.39
C LEU A 557 -6.59 0.08 -17.66
N LEU A 558 -5.94 -0.43 -16.61
CA LEU A 558 -4.67 -1.11 -16.69
C LEU A 558 -4.86 -2.63 -16.90
N PRO A 559 -3.93 -3.31 -17.58
CA PRO A 559 -3.93 -4.78 -17.64
C PRO A 559 -3.96 -5.42 -16.25
N PRO A 560 -4.60 -6.59 -16.04
CA PRO A 560 -4.81 -7.18 -14.70
C PRO A 560 -3.54 -7.38 -13.85
N ASN A 561 -2.39 -7.59 -14.48
CA ASN A 561 -1.09 -7.74 -13.83
C ASN A 561 -0.18 -6.49 -13.97
N SER A 562 -0.77 -5.32 -14.23
CA SER A 562 0.00 -4.09 -14.39
C SER A 562 0.66 -3.67 -13.07
N PRO A 563 1.97 -3.39 -13.07
CA PRO A 563 2.66 -2.95 -11.87
C PRO A 563 2.45 -1.46 -11.56
N TRP A 564 1.73 -0.68 -12.38
CA TRP A 564 1.71 0.79 -12.36
C TRP A 564 0.53 1.39 -11.58
N THR A 565 0.30 0.94 -10.34
CA THR A 565 -0.94 1.22 -9.59
C THR A 565 -0.88 2.36 -8.56
N CYS A 566 0.28 3.02 -8.39
CA CYS A 566 0.45 4.28 -7.63
C CYS A 566 -0.25 4.32 -6.25
N PRO A 567 0.08 3.40 -5.31
CA PRO A 567 -0.67 3.25 -4.06
C PRO A 567 -0.61 4.50 -3.18
N SER A 568 0.56 5.15 -3.08
CA SER A 568 0.75 6.37 -2.30
C SER A 568 -0.06 7.55 -2.84
N ASP A 569 -0.11 7.69 -4.16
CA ASP A 569 -0.67 8.86 -4.84
C ASP A 569 -2.20 8.79 -4.88
N ARG A 570 -2.78 7.58 -4.85
CA ARG A 570 -4.22 7.40 -4.59
C ARG A 570 -4.61 7.87 -3.18
N VAL A 571 -3.85 7.50 -2.14
CA VAL A 571 -4.13 8.01 -0.77
C VAL A 571 -3.95 9.53 -0.69
N PHE A 572 -3.02 10.10 -1.47
CA PHE A 572 -2.83 11.55 -1.58
C PHE A 572 -4.01 12.24 -2.32
N PHE A 573 -4.55 11.60 -3.36
CA PHE A 573 -5.77 12.02 -4.07
C PHE A 573 -7.00 11.99 -3.14
N ASP A 574 -7.25 10.86 -2.46
CA ASP A 574 -8.37 10.69 -1.54
C ASP A 574 -8.33 11.74 -0.41
N ALA A 575 -7.14 12.02 0.14
CA ALA A 575 -6.93 13.12 1.07
C ALA A 575 -7.29 14.50 0.47
N SER A 576 -6.90 14.78 -0.78
CA SER A 576 -7.26 16.05 -1.45
C SER A 576 -8.78 16.25 -1.59
N VAL A 577 -9.53 15.16 -1.72
CA VAL A 577 -10.99 15.15 -1.83
C VAL A 577 -11.65 15.40 -0.47
N ILE A 578 -11.21 14.68 0.57
CA ILE A 578 -11.67 14.87 1.96
C ILE A 578 -11.47 16.34 2.39
N TRP A 579 -10.23 16.81 2.25
CA TRP A 579 -9.77 18.03 2.90
C TRP A 579 -9.93 19.30 2.07
N GLY A 580 -9.79 19.21 0.75
CA GLY A 580 -9.87 20.37 -0.14
C GLY A 580 -11.19 20.48 -0.89
N LEU A 581 -11.59 19.43 -1.61
CA LEU A 581 -12.80 19.45 -2.46
C LEU A 581 -14.09 19.49 -1.64
N VAL A 582 -14.38 18.44 -0.87
CA VAL A 582 -15.59 18.36 -0.03
C VAL A 582 -15.44 19.30 1.16
N GLY A 583 -14.27 19.22 1.81
CA GLY A 583 -13.78 20.15 2.82
C GLY A 583 -14.31 19.88 4.24
N PRO A 584 -13.57 20.25 5.30
CA PRO A 584 -13.95 20.00 6.69
C PRO A 584 -15.36 20.44 7.05
N LYS A 585 -15.84 21.57 6.49
CA LYS A 585 -17.20 22.09 6.73
C LYS A 585 -18.31 21.07 6.40
N ARG A 586 -18.08 20.16 5.43
CA ARG A 586 -19.01 19.12 4.96
C ARG A 586 -18.68 17.70 5.46
N ILE A 587 -17.59 17.52 6.22
CA ILE A 587 -17.21 16.21 6.82
C ILE A 587 -17.21 16.29 8.34
N PHE A 588 -16.40 17.19 8.91
CA PHE A 588 -16.24 17.43 10.34
C PHE A 588 -17.04 18.66 10.84
N GLY A 589 -17.74 19.37 9.96
CA GLY A 589 -18.56 20.53 10.28
C GLY A 589 -20.04 20.21 10.45
N ARG A 590 -20.86 21.25 10.69
CA ARG A 590 -22.33 21.10 10.87
C ARG A 590 -23.09 20.55 9.65
N LEU A 591 -22.45 20.48 8.48
CA LEU A 591 -23.04 19.92 7.26
C LEU A 591 -22.62 18.46 7.01
N GLY A 592 -21.70 17.93 7.82
CA GLY A 592 -21.12 16.59 7.66
C GLY A 592 -21.55 15.59 8.72
N ASN A 593 -21.04 14.36 8.59
CA ASN A 593 -21.41 13.22 9.42
C ASN A 593 -20.57 13.10 10.71
N TYR A 594 -19.41 13.77 10.79
CA TYR A 594 -18.40 13.55 11.83
C TYR A 594 -18.11 14.75 12.77
N PRO A 595 -19.08 15.62 13.13
CA PRO A 595 -18.80 16.85 13.90
C PRO A 595 -18.30 16.61 15.32
N ALA A 596 -18.55 15.44 15.91
CA ALA A 596 -18.06 15.12 17.25
C ALA A 596 -16.53 14.93 17.32
N LEU A 597 -15.86 14.62 16.21
CA LEU A 597 -14.40 14.40 16.20
C LEU A 597 -13.61 15.66 16.59
N ASN A 598 -14.15 16.86 16.41
CA ASN A 598 -13.47 18.10 16.80
C ASN A 598 -13.19 18.18 18.32
N TRP A 599 -13.93 17.46 19.16
CA TRP A 599 -13.66 17.39 20.61
C TRP A 599 -12.29 16.77 20.94
N PHE A 600 -11.70 16.01 20.01
CA PHE A 600 -10.35 15.46 20.18
C PHE A 600 -9.28 16.56 20.22
N PHE A 601 -9.48 17.74 19.59
CA PHE A 601 -8.59 18.90 19.78
C PHE A 601 -8.51 19.32 21.26
N LEU A 602 -9.65 19.31 21.97
CA LEU A 602 -9.71 19.62 23.40
C LEU A 602 -9.10 18.48 24.24
N GLY A 603 -9.30 17.23 23.85
CA GLY A 603 -8.62 16.08 24.45
C GLY A 603 -7.09 16.18 24.35
N GLY A 604 -6.58 16.61 23.18
CA GLY A 604 -5.16 16.89 22.93
C GLY A 604 -4.61 18.05 23.77
N LEU A 605 -5.42 19.07 24.04
CA LEU A 605 -5.06 20.18 24.93
C LEU A 605 -5.01 19.76 26.40
N ILE A 606 -6.00 19.01 26.88
CA ILE A 606 -6.13 18.65 28.29
C ILE A 606 -5.19 17.50 28.68
N GLY A 607 -4.95 16.52 27.79
CA GLY A 607 -4.15 15.33 28.09
C GLY A 607 -2.78 15.63 28.69
N PRO A 608 -1.90 16.41 28.04
CA PRO A 608 -0.58 16.75 28.57
C PRO A 608 -0.62 17.55 29.89
N VAL A 609 -1.67 18.37 30.10
CA VAL A 609 -1.88 19.06 31.38
C VAL A 609 -2.12 18.05 32.50
N LEU A 610 -2.95 17.03 32.28
CA LEU A 610 -3.21 15.98 33.27
C LEU A 610 -1.95 15.18 33.60
N VAL A 611 -1.16 14.77 32.60
CA VAL A 611 0.11 14.03 32.82
C VAL A 611 1.12 14.88 33.60
N TRP A 612 1.22 16.18 33.29
CA TRP A 612 2.10 17.12 34.00
C TRP A 612 1.66 17.38 35.45
N LEU A 613 0.35 17.44 35.71
CA LEU A 613 -0.19 17.52 37.07
C LEU A 613 0.08 16.23 37.85
N LEU A 614 -0.06 15.06 37.23
CA LEU A 614 0.29 13.76 37.84
C LEU A 614 1.79 13.64 38.14
N GLN A 615 2.67 14.10 37.24
CA GLN A 615 4.12 14.16 37.49
C GLN A 615 4.44 15.03 38.72
N LYS A 616 3.75 16.16 38.87
CA LYS A 616 3.91 17.07 40.03
C LYS A 616 3.34 16.50 41.33
N ALA A 617 2.23 15.77 41.26
CA ALA A 617 1.62 15.11 42.43
C ALA A 617 2.44 13.90 42.91
N PHE A 618 3.10 13.19 42.00
CA PHE A 618 3.84 11.97 42.28
C PHE A 618 5.31 12.04 41.79
N PRO A 619 6.13 12.98 42.29
CA PRO A 619 7.50 13.21 41.80
C PRO A 619 8.44 12.00 42.04
N THR A 620 8.07 11.07 42.93
CA THR A 620 8.79 9.80 43.16
C THR A 620 8.56 8.75 42.07
N ARG A 621 7.66 9.00 41.10
CA ARG A 621 7.28 8.05 40.04
C ARG A 621 7.82 8.50 38.67
N THR A 622 9.13 8.31 38.47
CA THR A 622 9.89 8.73 37.28
C THR A 622 9.35 8.21 35.94
N TRP A 623 8.59 7.11 35.93
CA TRP A 623 7.91 6.60 34.73
C TRP A 623 6.82 7.54 34.20
N ILE A 624 6.19 8.36 35.05
CA ILE A 624 5.15 9.31 34.62
C ILE A 624 5.74 10.38 33.69
N SER A 625 6.97 10.82 33.96
CA SER A 625 7.74 11.72 33.08
C SER A 625 8.18 11.10 31.74
N GLN A 626 7.97 9.78 31.54
CA GLN A 626 8.24 9.10 30.26
C GLN A 626 6.97 8.93 29.41
N ILE A 627 5.81 9.41 29.87
CA ILE A 627 4.56 9.41 29.10
C ILE A 627 4.59 10.57 28.09
N ASN A 628 4.88 10.24 26.83
CA ASN A 628 4.86 11.18 25.72
C ASN A 628 3.52 11.04 24.98
N LEU A 629 2.51 11.78 25.45
CA LEU A 629 1.18 11.79 24.83
C LEU A 629 1.17 12.14 23.32
N PRO A 630 2.04 13.02 22.79
CA PRO A 630 2.17 13.21 21.35
C PRO A 630 2.48 11.91 20.59
N VAL A 631 3.43 11.10 21.08
CA VAL A 631 3.79 9.80 20.47
C VAL A 631 2.74 8.73 20.73
N LEU A 632 2.12 8.70 21.92
CA LEU A 632 1.06 7.76 22.26
C LEU A 632 -0.19 7.97 21.40
N LEU A 633 -0.66 9.22 21.26
CA LEU A 633 -1.79 9.54 20.38
C LEU A 633 -1.39 9.45 18.90
N GLY A 634 -0.17 9.85 18.55
CA GLY A 634 0.38 9.75 17.20
C GLY A 634 0.72 8.33 16.75
N ALA A 635 0.52 7.29 17.58
CA ALA A 635 0.94 5.93 17.29
C ALA A 635 0.41 5.42 15.93
N THR A 636 -0.88 5.56 15.65
CA THR A 636 -1.50 5.11 14.39
C THR A 636 -1.44 6.14 13.27
N ALA A 637 -0.61 7.20 13.35
CA ALA A 637 -0.61 8.30 12.38
C ALA A 637 -0.10 7.92 10.97
N ALA A 638 0.53 6.76 10.82
CA ALA A 638 0.93 6.19 9.52
C ALA A 638 -0.13 5.25 8.91
N MET A 639 -1.28 5.06 9.56
CA MET A 639 -2.28 4.05 9.20
C MET A 639 -3.60 4.69 8.72
N PRO A 640 -4.05 4.45 7.47
CA PRO A 640 -3.31 3.84 6.34
C PRO A 640 -2.21 4.77 5.79
N PRO A 641 -1.28 4.32 4.93
CA PRO A 641 -1.20 2.99 4.29
C PRO A 641 -0.55 1.89 5.14
N ALA A 642 0.01 2.19 6.31
CA ALA A 642 0.54 1.16 7.22
C ALA A 642 -0.58 0.29 7.80
N THR A 643 -0.34 -1.01 7.90
CA THR A 643 -1.32 -2.02 8.35
C THR A 643 -0.92 -2.63 9.69
N SER A 644 -1.83 -3.39 10.32
CA SER A 644 -1.64 -3.92 11.68
C SER A 644 -0.45 -4.88 11.79
N VAL A 645 -0.13 -5.64 10.73
CA VAL A 645 1.07 -6.51 10.73
C VAL A 645 2.37 -5.71 10.85
N ASN A 646 2.49 -4.53 10.22
CA ASN A 646 3.70 -3.69 10.34
C ASN A 646 3.94 -3.32 11.82
N PHE A 647 2.89 -2.86 12.49
CA PHE A 647 2.92 -2.43 13.89
C PHE A 647 3.21 -3.58 14.84
N ASN A 648 2.52 -4.71 14.69
CA ASN A 648 2.76 -5.91 15.49
C ASN A 648 4.22 -6.36 15.43
N CYS A 649 4.79 -6.43 14.23
CA CYS A 649 6.16 -6.92 14.04
C CYS A 649 7.20 -5.92 14.55
N TRP A 650 7.00 -4.62 14.29
CA TRP A 650 7.84 -3.55 14.85
C TRP A 650 7.84 -3.57 16.38
N ILE A 651 6.67 -3.75 17.00
CA ILE A 651 6.49 -3.88 18.45
C ILE A 651 7.24 -5.11 18.98
N ILE A 652 7.02 -6.29 18.40
CA ILE A 652 7.65 -7.55 18.84
C ILE A 652 9.17 -7.44 18.77
N VAL A 653 9.71 -7.02 17.63
CA VAL A 653 11.16 -6.86 17.43
C VAL A 653 11.73 -5.77 18.35
N GLY A 654 11.03 -4.64 18.49
CA GLY A 654 11.43 -3.54 19.37
C GLY A 654 11.51 -3.93 20.85
N VAL A 655 10.57 -4.74 21.34
CA VAL A 655 10.58 -5.29 22.70
C VAL A 655 11.69 -6.34 22.86
N VAL A 656 11.86 -7.24 21.89
CA VAL A 656 12.94 -8.25 21.94
C VAL A 656 14.31 -7.59 22.02
N PHE A 657 14.62 -6.63 21.16
CA PHE A 657 15.96 -6.02 21.12
C PHE A 657 16.17 -4.97 22.22
N ASN A 658 15.26 -4.03 22.41
CA ASN A 658 15.49 -2.88 23.30
C ASN A 658 15.06 -3.11 24.76
N TYR A 659 14.34 -4.20 25.07
CA TYR A 659 14.10 -4.63 26.45
C TYR A 659 14.84 -5.93 26.78
N PHE A 660 14.53 -7.05 26.12
CA PHE A 660 15.11 -8.34 26.52
C PHE A 660 16.62 -8.46 26.22
N VAL A 661 17.06 -8.14 25.00
CA VAL A 661 18.49 -8.20 24.62
C VAL A 661 19.29 -7.09 25.29
N PHE A 662 18.76 -5.87 25.38
CA PHE A 662 19.38 -4.77 26.14
C PHE A 662 19.63 -5.13 27.62
N LYS A 663 18.62 -5.69 28.30
CA LYS A 663 18.69 -6.05 29.73
C LYS A 663 19.62 -7.25 29.99
N ASN A 664 19.49 -8.32 29.21
CA ASN A 664 20.19 -9.58 29.47
C ASN A 664 21.59 -9.64 28.82
N TYR A 665 21.80 -8.92 27.72
CA TYR A 665 23.00 -9.00 26.89
C TYR A 665 23.54 -7.61 26.50
N LYS A 666 23.51 -6.63 27.42
CA LYS A 666 23.89 -5.22 27.17
C LYS A 666 25.16 -5.05 26.33
N LYS A 667 26.25 -5.77 26.66
CA LYS A 667 27.53 -5.73 25.93
C LYS A 667 27.47 -6.21 24.47
N TRP A 668 26.51 -7.07 24.13
CA TRP A 668 26.23 -7.45 22.74
C TRP A 668 25.42 -6.35 22.05
N TRP A 669 24.36 -5.86 22.70
CA TRP A 669 23.49 -4.80 22.17
C TRP A 669 24.29 -3.54 21.83
N GLN A 670 25.07 -3.03 22.79
CA GLN A 670 25.91 -1.82 22.67
C GLN A 670 26.89 -1.89 21.48
N ARG A 671 27.28 -3.09 21.05
CA ARG A 671 28.30 -3.31 20.03
C ARG A 671 27.75 -3.67 18.65
N TYR A 672 26.58 -4.32 18.61
CA TYR A 672 26.06 -4.96 17.40
C TYR A 672 24.62 -4.60 17.04
N ASN A 673 23.81 -4.01 17.93
CA ASN A 673 22.40 -3.73 17.66
C ASN A 673 22.20 -2.79 16.45
N TYR A 674 22.85 -1.62 16.46
CA TYR A 674 22.79 -0.69 15.34
C TYR A 674 23.45 -1.23 14.05
N VAL A 675 24.50 -2.05 14.20
CA VAL A 675 25.18 -2.71 13.08
C VAL A 675 24.30 -3.79 12.45
N LEU A 676 23.47 -4.48 13.25
CA LEU A 676 22.50 -5.47 12.77
C LEU A 676 21.41 -4.79 11.93
N SER A 677 20.78 -3.73 12.46
CA SER A 677 19.79 -2.96 11.68
C SER A 677 20.36 -2.52 10.34
N ALA A 678 21.52 -1.84 10.35
CA ALA A 678 22.16 -1.37 9.13
C ALA A 678 22.49 -2.51 8.13
N ALA A 679 22.81 -3.72 8.62
CA ALA A 679 23.07 -4.88 7.79
C ALA A 679 21.78 -5.50 7.20
N LEU A 680 20.68 -5.49 7.97
CA LEU A 680 19.35 -5.90 7.52
C LEU A 680 18.82 -4.92 6.44
N ASP A 681 18.87 -3.62 6.72
CA ASP A 681 18.47 -2.53 5.82
C ASP A 681 19.24 -2.61 4.48
N ALA A 682 20.56 -2.83 4.54
CA ALA A 682 21.39 -3.01 3.36
C ALA A 682 21.06 -4.30 2.60
N GLY A 683 21.01 -5.46 3.28
CA GLY A 683 20.76 -6.75 2.63
C GLY A 683 19.40 -6.81 1.93
N LEU A 684 18.37 -6.24 2.57
CA LEU A 684 17.05 -5.97 1.99
C LEU A 684 17.17 -5.19 0.67
N ALA A 685 17.83 -4.02 0.69
CA ALA A 685 17.89 -3.15 -0.47
C ALA A 685 18.62 -3.77 -1.67
N PHE A 686 19.77 -4.45 -1.46
CA PHE A 686 20.49 -5.08 -2.56
C PHE A 686 19.76 -6.30 -3.13
N MET A 687 19.09 -7.10 -2.30
CA MET A 687 18.30 -8.23 -2.81
C MET A 687 17.02 -7.74 -3.51
N GLY A 688 16.33 -6.72 -2.99
CA GLY A 688 15.16 -6.13 -3.65
C GLY A 688 15.46 -5.58 -5.04
N VAL A 689 16.58 -4.86 -5.19
CA VAL A 689 17.06 -4.41 -6.51
C VAL A 689 17.39 -5.60 -7.42
N LEU A 690 18.06 -6.64 -6.91
CA LEU A 690 18.41 -7.81 -7.71
C LEU A 690 17.18 -8.58 -8.19
N LEU A 691 16.23 -8.91 -7.30
CA LEU A 691 14.98 -9.60 -7.63
C LEU A 691 14.15 -8.79 -8.63
N TYR A 692 14.14 -7.46 -8.49
CA TYR A 692 13.44 -6.58 -9.41
C TYR A 692 13.99 -6.68 -10.84
N PHE A 693 15.30 -6.46 -11.02
CA PHE A 693 15.93 -6.46 -12.35
C PHE A 693 16.03 -7.84 -13.00
N SER A 694 16.09 -8.93 -12.21
CA SER A 694 16.22 -10.30 -12.75
C SER A 694 14.89 -11.01 -13.00
N LEU A 695 13.88 -10.78 -12.15
CA LEU A 695 12.62 -11.55 -12.18
C LEU A 695 11.42 -10.63 -12.47
N THR A 696 11.22 -9.61 -11.63
CA THR A 696 10.01 -8.76 -11.67
C THR A 696 9.89 -7.97 -12.97
N MET A 697 11.00 -7.45 -13.52
CA MET A 697 11.00 -6.75 -14.81
C MET A 697 10.66 -7.65 -15.99
N ASN A 698 10.99 -8.94 -15.91
CA ASN A 698 10.76 -9.91 -16.97
C ASN A 698 9.38 -10.58 -16.88
N GLY A 699 8.53 -10.14 -15.95
CA GLY A 699 7.23 -10.77 -15.67
C GLY A 699 7.33 -12.18 -15.08
N ILE A 700 8.53 -12.60 -14.64
CA ILE A 700 8.76 -13.94 -14.12
C ILE A 700 8.26 -13.97 -12.67
N SER A 701 7.06 -14.51 -12.48
CA SER A 701 6.48 -14.84 -11.18
C SER A 701 6.42 -16.36 -10.99
N ILE A 702 6.46 -16.82 -9.75
CA ILE A 702 6.06 -18.20 -9.43
C ILE A 702 4.54 -18.29 -9.54
N GLY A 703 4.04 -19.27 -10.29
CA GLY A 703 2.61 -19.44 -10.55
C GLY A 703 1.78 -19.66 -9.28
N HIS A 704 0.48 -19.43 -9.39
CA HIS A 704 -0.46 -19.43 -8.26
C HIS A 704 -0.31 -20.68 -7.37
N TRP A 705 0.11 -20.44 -6.14
CA TRP A 705 0.17 -21.42 -5.07
C TRP A 705 0.00 -20.69 -3.73
N TRP A 706 -0.48 -21.40 -2.72
CA TRP A 706 -0.89 -20.84 -1.42
C TRP A 706 0.13 -19.90 -0.75
N GLY A 707 1.44 -20.14 -0.91
CA GLY A 707 2.49 -19.27 -0.37
C GLY A 707 2.72 -17.96 -1.14
N ALA A 708 2.29 -17.87 -2.40
CA ALA A 708 2.43 -16.69 -3.27
C ALA A 708 1.20 -15.77 -3.26
N GLU A 709 0.07 -16.17 -2.67
CA GLU A 709 -1.18 -15.39 -2.67
C GLU A 709 -1.23 -14.26 -1.61
N GLY A 710 -0.15 -14.08 -0.84
CA GLY A 710 -0.03 -13.00 0.15
C GLY A 710 -0.83 -13.30 1.41
N GLU A 711 -1.69 -12.36 1.85
CA GLU A 711 -2.51 -12.58 3.03
C GLU A 711 -3.78 -13.37 2.72
N ASN A 712 -3.82 -14.61 3.19
CA ASN A 712 -4.95 -15.53 3.08
C ASN A 712 -6.12 -15.17 4.05
N CYS A 713 -6.66 -13.95 3.95
CA CYS A 713 -7.78 -13.42 4.76
C CYS A 713 -8.87 -12.69 3.91
N PRO A 714 -9.46 -13.34 2.87
CA PRO A 714 -10.31 -12.65 1.88
C PRO A 714 -11.58 -12.00 2.45
N LEU A 715 -12.11 -12.46 3.58
CA LEU A 715 -13.34 -11.94 4.18
C LEU A 715 -13.11 -10.76 5.14
N ALA A 716 -11.85 -10.35 5.39
CA ALA A 716 -11.54 -9.27 6.32
C ALA A 716 -12.05 -7.89 5.83
N SER A 717 -12.03 -7.66 4.51
CA SER A 717 -12.52 -6.41 3.92
C SER A 717 -14.05 -6.33 3.80
N CYS A 718 -14.80 -7.41 4.08
CA CYS A 718 -16.25 -7.41 3.94
C CYS A 718 -16.92 -6.55 5.02
N PRO A 719 -17.92 -5.72 4.67
CA PRO A 719 -18.86 -5.12 5.63
C PRO A 719 -19.64 -6.17 6.44
N THR A 720 -20.28 -5.73 7.53
CA THR A 720 -21.11 -6.59 8.41
C THR A 720 -22.59 -6.27 8.38
N ALA A 721 -23.00 -5.18 7.72
CA ALA A 721 -24.41 -4.84 7.51
C ALA A 721 -25.08 -5.78 6.49
N PRO A 722 -26.27 -6.34 6.79
CA PRO A 722 -26.98 -7.20 5.86
C PRO A 722 -27.44 -6.41 4.62
N GLY A 723 -27.28 -7.01 3.44
CA GLY A 723 -27.68 -6.42 2.15
C GLY A 723 -26.61 -5.58 1.46
N VAL A 724 -25.54 -5.16 2.14
CA VAL A 724 -24.41 -4.45 1.53
C VAL A 724 -23.54 -5.45 0.77
N GLN A 725 -23.67 -5.48 -0.56
CA GLN A 725 -22.81 -6.28 -1.44
C GLN A 725 -21.73 -5.38 -2.05
N VAL A 726 -20.45 -5.67 -1.77
CA VAL A 726 -19.31 -4.99 -2.39
C VAL A 726 -18.69 -5.94 -3.41
N GLU A 727 -18.44 -5.46 -4.63
CA GLU A 727 -17.81 -6.26 -5.69
C GLU A 727 -16.47 -6.87 -5.23
N GLY A 728 -16.15 -8.06 -5.75
CA GLY A 728 -15.06 -8.91 -5.24
C GLY A 728 -15.45 -9.80 -4.04
N SER A 729 -16.29 -9.31 -3.10
CA SER A 729 -16.76 -10.13 -1.96
C SER A 729 -17.54 -11.36 -2.43
N PHE A 730 -18.37 -11.20 -3.47
CA PHE A 730 -19.20 -12.28 -4.01
C PHE A 730 -18.36 -13.36 -4.70
N PHE A 731 -17.35 -12.98 -5.49
CA PHE A 731 -16.46 -13.94 -6.17
C PHE A 731 -15.74 -14.84 -5.17
N LEU A 732 -15.13 -14.28 -4.13
CA LEU A 732 -14.43 -15.06 -3.11
C LEU A 732 -15.36 -15.88 -2.22
N SER A 733 -16.58 -15.40 -1.94
CA SER A 733 -17.61 -16.20 -1.26
C SER A 733 -18.06 -17.38 -2.13
N LEU A 734 -18.19 -17.20 -3.44
CA LEU A 734 -18.51 -18.28 -4.37
C LEU A 734 -17.34 -19.27 -4.46
N GLN A 735 -16.10 -18.79 -4.65
CA GLN A 735 -14.88 -19.61 -4.69
C GLN A 735 -14.75 -20.50 -3.44
N LEU A 736 -14.89 -19.93 -2.23
CA LEU A 736 -14.81 -20.66 -0.96
C LEU A 736 -15.99 -21.62 -0.70
N THR A 737 -17.11 -21.43 -1.39
CA THR A 737 -18.25 -22.35 -1.36
C THR A 737 -18.06 -23.48 -2.37
N MET A 738 -17.58 -23.17 -3.58
CA MET A 738 -17.30 -24.14 -4.65
C MET A 738 -16.11 -25.05 -4.30
N MET A 739 -15.04 -24.51 -3.70
CA MET A 739 -13.93 -25.29 -3.12
C MET A 739 -14.36 -26.22 -1.97
N ALA A 740 -15.54 -26.03 -1.38
CA ALA A 740 -16.12 -26.96 -0.41
C ALA A 740 -16.98 -28.06 -1.07
N THR A 741 -17.14 -28.03 -2.39
CA THR A 741 -17.97 -28.96 -3.19
C THR A 741 -17.23 -29.59 -4.37
N GLU A 742 -15.93 -29.39 -4.55
CA GLU A 742 -15.13 -30.00 -5.62
C GLU A 742 -14.78 -31.47 -5.34
N THR A 743 -15.78 -32.34 -5.42
CA THR A 743 -15.56 -33.69 -5.93
C THR A 743 -15.47 -33.65 -7.45
N THR A 744 -14.23 -33.58 -7.96
CA THR A 744 -13.86 -33.90 -9.36
C THR A 744 -14.68 -33.24 -10.47
N GLY A 745 -14.33 -32.00 -10.83
CA GLY A 745 -14.66 -31.41 -12.12
C GLY A 745 -13.40 -30.84 -12.76
N GLU A 746 -13.00 -31.32 -13.94
CA GLU A 746 -11.92 -30.69 -14.71
C GLU A 746 -12.42 -29.40 -15.35
N ILE A 747 -11.63 -28.33 -15.27
CA ILE A 747 -11.99 -27.04 -15.88
C ILE A 747 -12.01 -27.21 -17.41
N SER A 748 -13.19 -27.09 -18.02
CA SER A 748 -13.34 -27.02 -19.47
C SER A 748 -13.23 -25.58 -19.98
N ILE A 749 -12.77 -25.44 -21.22
CA ILE A 749 -12.75 -24.21 -21.99
C ILE A 749 -13.46 -24.49 -23.31
N VAL A 750 -14.46 -23.66 -23.64
CA VAL A 750 -15.18 -23.78 -24.93
C VAL A 750 -14.25 -23.41 -26.08
N CYS A 751 -14.16 -24.27 -27.09
CA CYS A 751 -13.39 -24.01 -28.30
C CYS A 751 -14.15 -23.08 -29.25
N ASN A 752 -13.69 -21.83 -29.41
CA ASN A 752 -14.25 -20.77 -30.28
C ASN A 752 -14.41 -21.12 -31.78
N HIS A 753 -14.07 -22.35 -32.21
CA HIS A 753 -14.18 -22.82 -33.60
C HIS A 753 -15.14 -24.02 -33.75
N CYS A 754 -15.53 -24.70 -32.67
CA CYS A 754 -16.54 -25.78 -32.73
C CYS A 754 -17.56 -25.76 -31.59
N ASP A 755 -17.49 -24.76 -30.72
CA ASP A 755 -18.42 -24.47 -29.63
C ASP A 755 -18.60 -25.64 -28.63
N ARG A 756 -17.58 -26.51 -28.53
CA ARG A 756 -17.52 -27.63 -27.57
C ARG A 756 -16.60 -27.33 -26.39
N ASP A 757 -16.99 -27.80 -25.21
CA ASP A 757 -16.15 -27.89 -24.01
C ASP A 757 -14.96 -28.85 -24.20
N ILE A 758 -13.75 -28.37 -23.93
CA ILE A 758 -12.51 -29.13 -23.97
C ILE A 758 -11.74 -28.89 -22.66
N PRO A 759 -11.24 -29.93 -21.95
CA PRO A 759 -10.43 -29.73 -20.75
C PRO A 759 -9.25 -28.79 -20.98
N ALA A 760 -9.05 -27.82 -20.07
CA ALA A 760 -8.09 -26.73 -20.23
C ALA A 760 -6.66 -27.16 -20.66
N PRO A 761 -6.07 -28.28 -20.19
CA PRO A 761 -4.75 -28.72 -20.66
C PRO A 761 -4.67 -29.06 -22.16
N ASN A 762 -5.80 -29.36 -22.79
CA ASN A 762 -5.89 -29.87 -24.16
C ASN A 762 -6.37 -28.82 -25.18
N ILE A 763 -6.75 -27.62 -24.75
CA ILE A 763 -7.42 -26.61 -25.60
C ILE A 763 -6.55 -26.18 -26.79
N ASP A 764 -5.24 -26.02 -26.61
CA ASP A 764 -4.36 -25.52 -27.68
C ASP A 764 -4.10 -26.57 -28.77
N LEU A 765 -3.89 -27.84 -28.37
CA LEU A 765 -3.79 -28.96 -29.30
C LEU A 765 -5.13 -29.16 -30.05
N HIS A 766 -6.25 -29.05 -29.33
CA HIS A 766 -7.58 -29.15 -29.92
C HIS A 766 -7.82 -28.03 -30.94
N ARG A 767 -7.53 -26.76 -30.61
CA ARG A 767 -7.74 -25.60 -31.51
C ARG A 767 -7.05 -25.79 -32.86
N VAL A 768 -5.80 -26.24 -32.86
CA VAL A 768 -5.01 -26.49 -34.09
C VAL A 768 -5.60 -27.63 -34.92
N HIS A 769 -6.07 -28.71 -34.29
CA HIS A 769 -6.68 -29.84 -34.99
C HIS A 769 -8.09 -29.51 -35.52
N CYS A 770 -8.89 -28.81 -34.71
CA CYS A 770 -10.26 -28.40 -35.02
C CYS A 770 -10.30 -27.49 -36.25
N ALA A 771 -9.54 -26.39 -36.27
CA ALA A 771 -9.55 -25.43 -37.38
C ALA A 771 -9.07 -26.03 -38.72
N ARG A 772 -8.21 -27.05 -38.65
CA ARG A 772 -7.75 -27.79 -39.84
C ARG A 772 -8.83 -28.70 -40.39
N ASN A 773 -9.43 -29.54 -39.56
CA ASN A 773 -10.20 -30.71 -40.01
C ASN A 773 -11.73 -30.54 -39.99
N LEU A 774 -12.26 -29.56 -39.26
CA LEU A 774 -13.70 -29.25 -39.18
C LEU A 774 -14.00 -27.88 -39.80
N GLU A 775 -15.22 -27.71 -40.34
CA GLU A 775 -15.78 -26.41 -40.71
C GLU A 775 -17.26 -26.32 -40.37
N LYS A 776 -17.79 -25.09 -40.34
CA LYS A 776 -19.18 -24.81 -40.01
C LYS A 776 -20.01 -24.77 -41.30
N CYS A 777 -21.01 -25.63 -41.42
CA CYS A 777 -21.91 -25.65 -42.57
C CYS A 777 -22.61 -24.30 -42.72
N LYS A 778 -22.64 -23.76 -43.94
CA LYS A 778 -23.13 -22.40 -44.22
C LYS A 778 -24.66 -22.27 -44.22
N ILE A 779 -25.39 -23.39 -44.05
CA ILE A 779 -26.86 -23.45 -44.09
C ILE A 779 -27.39 -23.69 -42.67
N CYS A 780 -27.21 -24.89 -42.11
CA CYS A 780 -27.64 -25.23 -40.75
C CYS A 780 -26.74 -24.68 -39.62
N GLY A 781 -25.47 -24.38 -39.89
CA GLY A 781 -24.50 -23.98 -38.87
C GLY A 781 -23.83 -25.14 -38.11
N ASP A 782 -24.06 -26.40 -38.48
CA ASP A 782 -23.41 -27.56 -37.84
C ASP A 782 -21.91 -27.66 -38.14
N MET A 783 -21.14 -28.26 -37.23
CA MET A 783 -19.70 -28.50 -37.39
C MET A 783 -19.42 -29.85 -38.07
N VAL A 784 -19.08 -29.81 -39.35
CA VAL A 784 -18.89 -30.97 -40.22
C VAL A 784 -17.39 -31.19 -40.52
N PRO A 785 -16.88 -32.44 -40.60
CA PRO A 785 -15.55 -32.69 -41.11
C PRO A 785 -15.44 -32.30 -42.59
N LYS A 786 -14.38 -31.58 -42.99
CA LYS A 786 -14.25 -31.02 -44.36
C LYS A 786 -14.32 -32.06 -45.48
N ILE A 787 -13.92 -33.31 -45.18
CA ILE A 787 -13.96 -34.45 -46.11
C ILE A 787 -15.41 -34.90 -46.42
N HIS A 788 -16.36 -34.61 -45.52
CA HIS A 788 -17.77 -35.02 -45.61
C HIS A 788 -18.74 -33.84 -45.79
N ALA A 789 -18.24 -32.63 -46.10
CA ALA A 789 -19.07 -31.44 -46.27
C ALA A 789 -20.05 -31.59 -47.45
N ASP A 790 -19.59 -32.11 -48.59
CA ASP A 790 -20.42 -32.39 -49.77
C ASP A 790 -21.46 -33.49 -49.49
N GLU A 791 -21.07 -34.54 -48.75
CA GLU A 791 -21.95 -35.65 -48.36
C GLU A 791 -23.07 -35.17 -47.41
N HIS A 792 -22.72 -34.32 -46.43
CA HIS A 792 -23.69 -33.66 -45.55
C HIS A 792 -24.67 -32.77 -46.35
N PHE A 793 -24.18 -31.96 -47.30
CA PHE A 793 -25.05 -31.14 -48.15
C PHE A 793 -26.03 -32.01 -48.96
N LEU A 794 -25.52 -33.06 -49.63
CA LEU A 794 -26.32 -33.97 -50.45
C LEU A 794 -27.35 -34.80 -49.66
N THR A 795 -27.09 -35.07 -48.37
CA THR A 795 -28.00 -35.84 -47.51
C THR A 795 -28.97 -34.98 -46.70
N THR A 796 -28.59 -33.75 -46.37
CA THR A 796 -29.31 -32.89 -45.40
C THR A 796 -30.02 -31.70 -46.04
N HIS A 797 -29.46 -31.10 -47.10
CA HIS A 797 -29.98 -29.86 -47.69
C HIS A 797 -30.40 -29.97 -49.16
N ALA A 798 -29.94 -30.98 -49.90
CA ALA A 798 -30.33 -31.16 -51.30
C ALA A 798 -31.85 -31.39 -51.47
N PRO A 799 -32.53 -30.64 -52.37
CA PRO A 799 -33.96 -30.80 -52.65
C PRO A 799 -34.34 -32.21 -53.13
N VAL A 800 -35.55 -32.64 -52.80
CA VAL A 800 -36.05 -34.00 -53.02
C VAL A 800 -37.37 -33.97 -53.81
N PRO A 801 -37.53 -34.80 -54.86
CA PRO A 801 -38.82 -34.91 -55.55
C PRO A 801 -39.86 -35.63 -54.69
N CYS A 802 -41.03 -35.02 -54.49
CA CYS A 802 -42.13 -35.64 -53.77
C CYS A 802 -42.66 -36.87 -54.52
N SER A 803 -42.85 -37.97 -53.80
CA SER A 803 -43.34 -39.25 -54.30
C SER A 803 -44.70 -39.16 -55.02
N MET A 804 -45.61 -38.32 -54.50
CA MET A 804 -47.01 -38.24 -54.90
C MET A 804 -47.28 -37.23 -56.05
N CYS A 805 -46.76 -36.00 -55.95
CA CYS A 805 -46.98 -34.96 -56.97
C CYS A 805 -45.87 -34.89 -58.03
N LYS A 806 -44.65 -35.37 -57.72
CA LYS A 806 -43.40 -35.24 -58.51
C LYS A 806 -42.85 -33.84 -58.69
N GLU A 807 -43.28 -32.88 -57.87
CA GLU A 807 -42.59 -31.59 -57.73
C GLU A 807 -41.32 -31.76 -56.87
N THR A 808 -40.29 -30.97 -57.17
CA THR A 808 -39.03 -30.96 -56.40
C THR A 808 -39.13 -29.95 -55.27
N ILE A 809 -39.09 -30.43 -54.03
CA ILE A 809 -39.31 -29.64 -52.81
C ILE A 809 -38.00 -29.53 -52.03
N GLU A 810 -37.73 -28.35 -51.44
CA GLU A 810 -36.59 -28.15 -50.54
C GLU A 810 -36.73 -29.00 -49.28
N ARG A 811 -35.63 -29.64 -48.85
CA ARG A 811 -35.69 -30.75 -47.88
C ARG A 811 -36.21 -30.34 -46.51
N GLU A 812 -36.01 -29.09 -46.12
CA GLU A 812 -36.49 -28.49 -44.87
C GLU A 812 -38.02 -28.28 -44.85
N VAL A 813 -38.67 -28.25 -46.03
CA VAL A 813 -40.13 -28.07 -46.18
C VAL A 813 -40.83 -29.38 -46.57
N PHE A 814 -40.07 -30.40 -47.00
CA PHE A 814 -40.57 -31.66 -47.57
C PHE A 814 -41.63 -32.36 -46.70
N ASP A 815 -41.39 -32.51 -45.40
CA ASP A 815 -42.32 -33.20 -44.48
C ASP A 815 -43.67 -32.46 -44.38
N SER A 816 -43.64 -31.12 -44.34
CA SER A 816 -44.85 -30.28 -44.35
C SER A 816 -45.57 -30.32 -45.70
N HIS A 817 -44.83 -30.50 -46.81
CA HIS A 817 -45.44 -30.73 -48.11
C HIS A 817 -46.15 -32.08 -48.14
N GLU A 818 -45.50 -33.17 -47.74
CA GLU A 818 -46.10 -34.51 -47.81
C GLU A 818 -47.32 -34.64 -46.87
N GLY A 819 -47.26 -34.04 -45.67
CA GLY A 819 -48.34 -34.08 -44.68
C GLY A 819 -49.49 -33.07 -44.88
N GLU A 820 -49.22 -31.82 -45.27
CA GLU A 820 -50.21 -30.73 -45.19
C GLU A 820 -50.57 -30.08 -46.54
N THR A 821 -49.61 -29.88 -47.45
CA THR A 821 -49.88 -29.08 -48.67
C THR A 821 -49.94 -29.87 -49.98
N CYS A 822 -49.46 -31.12 -50.03
CA CYS A 822 -49.49 -31.91 -51.26
C CYS A 822 -50.95 -32.16 -51.70
N PRO A 823 -51.35 -31.83 -52.93
CA PRO A 823 -52.73 -31.97 -53.40
C PRO A 823 -53.16 -33.43 -53.59
N LYS A 824 -52.18 -34.36 -53.65
CA LYS A 824 -52.39 -35.80 -53.84
C LYS A 824 -52.25 -36.64 -52.57
N ARG A 825 -52.01 -36.01 -51.41
CA ARG A 825 -52.04 -36.72 -50.12
C ARG A 825 -53.43 -37.30 -49.89
N ILE A 826 -53.49 -38.48 -49.28
CA ILE A 826 -54.75 -39.15 -48.97
C ILE A 826 -55.30 -38.62 -47.64
N VAL A 827 -56.58 -38.27 -47.64
CA VAL A 827 -57.37 -37.81 -46.48
C VAL A 827 -58.68 -38.59 -46.44
N THR A 828 -59.28 -38.72 -45.26
CA THR A 828 -60.56 -39.42 -45.10
C THR A 828 -61.74 -38.44 -45.02
N CYS A 829 -62.88 -38.83 -45.59
CA CYS A 829 -64.12 -38.08 -45.45
C CYS A 829 -64.66 -38.16 -44.02
N GLU A 830 -64.92 -37.02 -43.38
CA GLU A 830 -65.42 -36.93 -42.00
C GLU A 830 -66.80 -37.59 -41.77
N PHE A 831 -67.56 -37.87 -42.83
CA PHE A 831 -68.91 -38.44 -42.77
C PHE A 831 -68.99 -39.95 -43.06
N CYS A 832 -67.93 -40.56 -43.59
CA CYS A 832 -67.95 -41.98 -44.00
C CYS A 832 -66.59 -42.68 -43.93
N GLU A 833 -65.55 -42.00 -43.44
CA GLU A 833 -64.16 -42.44 -43.30
C GLU A 833 -63.48 -42.93 -44.60
N PHE A 834 -64.12 -42.76 -45.76
CA PHE A 834 -63.57 -43.19 -47.04
C PHE A 834 -62.30 -42.39 -47.41
N PRO A 835 -61.18 -43.05 -47.73
CA PRO A 835 -59.93 -42.38 -48.08
C PRO A 835 -59.89 -41.97 -49.56
N LEU A 836 -59.57 -40.70 -49.83
CA LEU A 836 -59.43 -40.13 -51.17
C LEU A 836 -58.37 -39.00 -51.21
N PRO A 837 -57.88 -38.57 -52.39
CA PRO A 837 -56.95 -37.45 -52.50
C PRO A 837 -57.55 -36.14 -51.98
N ALA A 838 -56.73 -35.30 -51.36
CA ALA A 838 -57.18 -34.04 -50.74
C ALA A 838 -57.81 -33.04 -51.73
N VAL A 839 -57.49 -33.12 -53.02
CA VAL A 839 -58.14 -32.33 -54.08
C VAL A 839 -59.59 -32.77 -54.36
N ASP A 840 -59.92 -34.05 -54.16
CA ASP A 840 -61.24 -34.63 -54.46
C ASP A 840 -62.19 -34.62 -53.23
N LEU A 841 -61.66 -34.30 -52.04
CA LEU A 841 -62.40 -34.32 -50.78
C LEU A 841 -63.63 -33.39 -50.72
N PRO A 842 -63.58 -32.12 -51.18
CA PRO A 842 -64.71 -31.18 -51.01
C PRO A 842 -65.99 -31.64 -51.72
N ASP A 843 -65.88 -32.03 -52.99
CA ASP A 843 -66.98 -32.51 -53.83
C ASP A 843 -67.60 -33.79 -53.25
N HIS A 844 -66.76 -34.68 -52.69
CA HIS A 844 -67.22 -35.86 -51.97
C HIS A 844 -67.98 -35.50 -50.67
N GLN A 845 -67.47 -34.55 -49.89
CA GLN A 845 -68.12 -34.12 -48.64
C GLN A 845 -69.48 -33.46 -48.87
N GLU A 846 -69.67 -32.70 -49.95
CA GLU A 846 -70.97 -32.09 -50.28
C GLU A 846 -72.06 -33.15 -50.51
N VAL A 847 -71.74 -34.24 -51.23
CA VAL A 847 -72.66 -35.36 -51.43
C VAL A 847 -72.83 -36.18 -50.15
N CYS A 848 -71.73 -36.48 -49.44
CA CYS A 848 -71.76 -37.39 -48.30
C CYS A 848 -72.47 -36.80 -47.07
N GLY A 849 -72.15 -35.56 -46.70
CA GLY A 849 -72.70 -34.89 -45.51
C GLY A 849 -74.19 -34.57 -45.58
N ASN A 850 -74.79 -34.64 -46.77
CA ASN A 850 -76.24 -34.49 -47.00
C ASN A 850 -77.04 -35.81 -46.88
N ARG A 851 -76.37 -36.96 -46.76
CA ARG A 851 -77.05 -38.24 -46.45
C ARG A 851 -77.70 -38.18 -45.06
N THR A 852 -78.80 -38.90 -44.87
CA THR A 852 -79.55 -38.94 -43.60
C THR A 852 -79.52 -40.31 -42.95
N GLU A 853 -79.41 -40.33 -41.62
CA GLU A 853 -79.46 -41.54 -40.79
C GLU A 853 -80.48 -41.40 -39.66
N LEU A 854 -80.96 -42.52 -39.12
CA LEU A 854 -82.03 -42.55 -38.11
C LEU A 854 -81.47 -42.40 -36.69
N CYS A 855 -81.85 -41.36 -35.96
CA CYS A 855 -81.51 -41.26 -34.54
C CYS A 855 -82.43 -42.17 -33.71
N TYR A 856 -81.89 -43.28 -33.21
CA TYR A 856 -82.64 -44.27 -32.40
C TYR A 856 -83.18 -43.74 -31.06
N GLN A 857 -82.75 -42.55 -30.61
CA GLN A 857 -83.24 -41.94 -29.36
C GLN A 857 -84.57 -41.17 -29.53
N CYS A 858 -84.91 -40.74 -30.75
CA CYS A 858 -86.12 -39.97 -31.04
C CYS A 858 -86.86 -40.39 -32.33
N ASN A 859 -86.33 -41.37 -33.06
CA ASN A 859 -86.85 -41.90 -34.34
C ASN A 859 -86.99 -40.88 -35.49
N SER A 860 -86.23 -39.78 -35.48
CA SER A 860 -86.13 -38.86 -36.63
C SER A 860 -84.91 -39.15 -37.50
N TYR A 861 -85.04 -39.00 -38.81
CA TYR A 861 -83.91 -38.97 -39.74
C TYR A 861 -83.20 -37.61 -39.69
N VAL A 862 -81.87 -37.62 -39.59
CA VAL A 862 -81.00 -36.44 -39.39
C VAL A 862 -79.86 -36.49 -40.42
N ARG A 863 -79.43 -35.34 -40.98
CA ARG A 863 -78.31 -35.29 -41.94
C ARG A 863 -76.98 -35.51 -41.23
N LEU A 864 -76.03 -36.18 -41.86
CA LEU A 864 -74.71 -36.47 -41.26
C LEU A 864 -73.96 -35.20 -40.83
N ARG A 865 -74.09 -34.08 -41.56
CA ARG A 865 -73.49 -32.79 -41.12
C ARG A 865 -74.24 -32.06 -39.99
N GLU A 866 -75.42 -32.53 -39.62
CA GLU A 866 -76.29 -31.94 -38.58
C GLU A 866 -76.32 -32.77 -37.29
N THR A 867 -75.81 -34.02 -37.31
CA THR A 867 -75.90 -34.99 -36.21
C THR A 867 -75.44 -34.44 -34.86
N TYR A 868 -74.31 -33.74 -34.79
CA TYR A 868 -73.79 -33.14 -33.55
C TYR A 868 -74.75 -32.09 -32.93
N ASN A 869 -75.40 -31.29 -33.78
CA ASN A 869 -76.41 -30.31 -33.35
C ASN A 869 -77.74 -30.96 -32.96
N HIS A 870 -77.97 -32.20 -33.39
CA HIS A 870 -79.11 -33.01 -32.98
C HIS A 870 -78.85 -33.73 -31.65
N GLU A 871 -77.71 -34.42 -31.49
CA GLU A 871 -77.35 -35.14 -30.26
C GLU A 871 -77.37 -34.21 -29.03
N THR A 872 -76.78 -33.02 -29.15
CA THR A 872 -76.76 -31.98 -28.11
C THR A 872 -78.13 -31.41 -27.74
N LYS A 873 -79.19 -31.75 -28.48
CA LYS A 873 -80.58 -31.28 -28.27
C LYS A 873 -81.60 -32.42 -28.32
N CYS A 874 -81.17 -33.68 -28.33
CA CYS A 874 -82.06 -34.82 -28.52
C CYS A 874 -82.92 -35.04 -27.26
N PRO A 875 -84.27 -35.02 -27.35
CA PRO A 875 -85.15 -35.11 -26.17
C PRO A 875 -85.05 -36.40 -25.35
N GLY A 876 -84.36 -37.43 -25.86
CA GLY A 876 -84.22 -38.75 -25.23
C GLY A 876 -82.93 -38.98 -24.42
N SER A 877 -82.01 -38.01 -24.35
CA SER A 877 -80.71 -38.24 -23.68
C SER A 877 -80.78 -38.09 -22.16
N VAL A 878 -80.11 -39.00 -21.43
CA VAL A 878 -80.20 -39.14 -19.96
C VAL A 878 -79.12 -38.32 -19.22
N LEU A 879 -78.31 -37.52 -19.93
CA LEU A 879 -77.13 -36.82 -19.40
C LEU A 879 -77.47 -35.48 -18.72
N ASN A 880 -78.25 -35.55 -17.64
CA ASN A 880 -78.47 -34.46 -16.70
C ASN A 880 -78.17 -34.92 -15.26
N ASN A 881 -76.91 -35.25 -14.96
CA ASN A 881 -76.36 -35.33 -13.61
C ASN A 881 -74.82 -35.51 -13.56
N ALA A 882 -74.23 -35.07 -12.43
CA ALA A 882 -72.88 -35.36 -11.92
C ALA A 882 -71.64 -34.81 -12.67
N GLU A 883 -71.12 -33.68 -12.17
CA GLU A 883 -69.67 -33.39 -12.21
C GLU A 883 -68.94 -34.24 -11.14
N SER A 884 -67.82 -34.92 -11.47
CA SER A 884 -66.77 -35.27 -10.49
C SER A 884 -65.45 -35.81 -11.09
N SER A 885 -64.40 -34.98 -11.01
CA SER A 885 -62.97 -35.28 -10.84
C SER A 885 -62.37 -36.70 -11.13
N ARG A 886 -61.63 -36.78 -12.25
CA ARG A 886 -60.20 -37.21 -12.40
C ARG A 886 -59.64 -38.49 -11.72
N ARG A 887 -59.05 -39.34 -12.60
CA ARG A 887 -57.74 -40.03 -12.55
C ARG A 887 -57.44 -41.13 -11.49
N ASN A 888 -57.17 -42.33 -12.00
CA ASN A 888 -55.95 -43.15 -11.78
C ASN A 888 -55.77 -44.05 -13.04
N THR A 889 -54.66 -44.75 -13.35
CA THR A 889 -53.71 -45.54 -12.54
C THR A 889 -52.29 -45.62 -13.13
N ARG A 890 -51.30 -46.01 -12.31
CA ARG A 890 -50.08 -46.77 -12.67
C ARG A 890 -49.84 -47.85 -11.59
N ALA A 891 -49.12 -48.93 -11.90
CA ALA A 891 -48.88 -50.03 -10.95
C ALA A 891 -47.54 -50.76 -11.18
N ALA A 892 -46.90 -51.21 -10.08
CA ALA A 892 -45.82 -52.23 -9.98
C ALA A 892 -44.50 -51.99 -10.77
N ALA A 893 -43.37 -52.70 -10.57
CA ALA A 893 -42.62 -53.26 -9.40
C ALA A 893 -41.25 -53.79 -9.97
N GLN A 894 -40.23 -54.34 -9.29
CA GLN A 894 -39.85 -54.63 -7.88
C GLN A 894 -38.32 -54.86 -7.83
N GLY A 895 -37.64 -54.87 -6.66
CA GLY A 895 -36.27 -55.44 -6.56
C GLY A 895 -35.42 -55.06 -5.33
N ASP A 896 -34.89 -56.07 -4.62
CA ASP A 896 -33.90 -55.98 -3.52
C ASP A 896 -32.43 -56.11 -4.01
N GLY A 897 -31.40 -55.87 -3.17
CA GLY A 897 -30.03 -56.10 -3.64
C GLY A 897 -28.74 -55.92 -2.79
N ASN A 898 -28.77 -55.73 -1.45
CA ASN A 898 -27.69 -56.07 -0.47
C ASN A 898 -26.17 -55.99 -0.86
N GLY A 899 -25.36 -55.08 -0.26
CA GLY A 899 -23.90 -54.93 -0.54
C GLY A 899 -22.98 -54.54 0.63
N ARG A 900 -22.09 -55.45 1.05
CA ARG A 900 -21.19 -55.44 2.24
C ARG A 900 -20.13 -54.30 2.36
N ARG A 901 -19.70 -54.03 3.62
CA ARG A 901 -18.52 -53.22 4.02
C ARG A 901 -17.14 -53.87 3.71
N ARG A 902 -16.15 -53.05 3.34
CA ARG A 902 -14.70 -53.13 3.66
C ARG A 902 -14.21 -51.67 3.75
N ARG A 903 -13.77 -51.15 4.90
CA ARG A 903 -12.49 -51.36 5.64
C ARG A 903 -11.32 -50.60 4.99
N ASP A 904 -11.18 -49.34 5.38
CA ASP A 904 -10.09 -48.43 5.02
C ASP A 904 -8.73 -48.86 5.62
N GLY A 905 -7.65 -48.28 5.08
CA GLY A 905 -6.30 -48.38 5.62
C GLY A 905 -5.67 -46.99 5.78
N ASP A 906 -4.90 -46.80 6.85
CA ASP A 906 -4.29 -45.50 7.19
C ASP A 906 -3.24 -45.05 6.18
N HIS A 907 -3.39 -43.84 5.64
CA HIS A 907 -2.32 -43.12 4.95
C HIS A 907 -1.87 -41.91 5.77
N VAL A 908 -0.65 -41.99 6.32
CA VAL A 908 -0.03 -40.95 7.14
C VAL A 908 0.28 -39.70 6.29
N SER A 909 -0.13 -38.53 6.77
CA SER A 909 0.01 -37.27 6.02
C SER A 909 1.41 -36.66 6.09
N ASN A 910 2.01 -36.41 4.92
CA ASN A 910 3.31 -35.73 4.77
C ASN A 910 3.36 -34.28 5.32
N LYS A 911 2.21 -33.68 5.69
CA LYS A 911 2.12 -32.29 6.16
C LYS A 911 2.93 -31.99 7.44
N ARG A 912 3.29 -32.99 8.26
CA ARG A 912 4.12 -32.79 9.47
C ARG A 912 5.63 -32.73 9.23
N LEU A 913 6.14 -33.29 8.11
CA LEU A 913 7.58 -33.44 7.92
C LEU A 913 8.27 -32.08 7.66
N PHE A 914 7.73 -31.29 6.72
CA PHE A 914 8.28 -29.97 6.37
C PHE A 914 8.21 -28.95 7.51
N PHE A 915 7.10 -28.93 8.28
CA PHE A 915 6.97 -28.05 9.45
C PHE A 915 8.06 -28.35 10.50
N THR A 916 8.39 -29.63 10.70
CA THR A 916 9.45 -30.06 11.61
C THR A 916 10.83 -29.58 11.14
N VAL A 917 11.14 -29.68 9.83
CA VAL A 917 12.42 -29.22 9.26
C VAL A 917 12.59 -27.71 9.41
N ALA A 918 11.56 -26.91 9.12
CA ALA A 918 11.62 -25.45 9.23
C ALA A 918 11.89 -24.97 10.67
N VAL A 919 11.16 -25.51 11.65
CA VAL A 919 11.35 -25.17 13.08
C VAL A 919 12.73 -25.66 13.57
N THR A 920 13.15 -26.86 13.18
CA THR A 920 14.46 -27.42 13.56
C THR A 920 15.61 -26.57 13.00
N GLY A 921 15.49 -26.05 11.77
CA GLY A 921 16.49 -25.15 11.18
C GLY A 921 16.73 -23.89 12.01
N ILE A 922 15.66 -23.25 12.49
CA ILE A 922 15.76 -22.06 13.35
C ILE A 922 16.36 -22.42 14.73
N VAL A 923 15.93 -23.53 15.33
CA VAL A 923 16.48 -24.00 16.62
C VAL A 923 17.95 -24.37 16.52
N VAL A 924 18.42 -24.94 15.40
CA VAL A 924 19.84 -25.25 15.15
C VAL A 924 20.67 -23.99 14.87
N LEU A 925 20.15 -23.02 14.12
CA LEU A 925 20.81 -21.72 13.91
C LEU A 925 20.93 -20.92 15.21
N MET A 926 19.88 -20.85 16.02
CA MET A 926 19.95 -20.23 17.34
C MET A 926 20.85 -21.03 18.28
N GLY A 927 20.74 -22.36 18.33
CA GLY A 927 21.60 -23.21 19.16
C GLY A 927 23.09 -23.02 18.87
N SER A 928 23.48 -23.03 17.59
CA SER A 928 24.87 -22.85 17.18
C SER A 928 25.41 -21.42 17.41
N LEU A 929 24.56 -20.39 17.41
CA LEU A 929 24.95 -19.01 17.75
C LEU A 929 25.00 -18.74 19.27
N PHE A 930 24.13 -19.37 20.07
CA PHE A 930 24.04 -19.12 21.51
C PHE A 930 24.87 -20.08 22.39
N PHE A 931 25.24 -21.29 21.91
CA PHE A 931 26.00 -22.28 22.67
C PHE A 931 27.50 -22.39 22.33
N GLN A 932 28.19 -21.28 21.99
CA GLN A 932 29.65 -21.24 22.17
C GLN A 932 30.01 -20.97 23.64
N LYS A 933 29.83 -22.01 24.49
CA LYS A 933 30.33 -22.02 25.86
C LYS A 933 31.80 -22.47 25.89
N LYS A 934 32.59 -21.77 26.70
CA LYS A 934 34.00 -22.02 27.08
C LYS A 934 34.55 -23.43 26.78
N ALA A 935 35.49 -23.48 25.84
CA ALA A 935 36.80 -24.09 26.04
C ALA A 935 37.83 -22.95 25.87
#